data_AF-A0A090AFK0-F1
#
_entry.id   AF-A0A090AFK0-F1
#
_cell.length_a   1.000
_cell.length_b   1.000
_cell.length_c   1.000
_cell.angle_alpha   90.00
_cell.angle_beta   90.00
_cell.angle_gamma   90.00
#
_symmetry.space_group_name_H-M   'P 1'
#
loop_
_entity.id
_entity.type
_entity.pdbx_description
1 polymer ?
#
loop_
_entity_poly.entity_id
_entity_poly.type
_entity_poly.pdbx_seq_one_letter_code
_entity_poly.pdbx_strand_id
1 'polypeptide(L)'
;MAIIQSFNKIAILSSLLVLWGYSLLTHADITTQKTESQIQQSLEATAQSIDNPETIPTLSAPQMAWSYQQTIHPHLKRVVKFLGSKIEEGLANIKKIELYKTNEVNPVQTIQALNTKTWFDGEQLNFKFEDMNFDGYQDLRLMVDIAAGPIPYLCWLFEPKTGLLVKNEELSKLTSLEVDSNHKRIISYWKTNALRQGTNYYQFIAGKLTLIRQEITEYSAEEESSYQLTVLERIGNEMKLIEQQQVPAENETKNTLDMASSIKEMWQNLDKTKGNCIEETVPTNSAIRNFFCHIKKHFLDYDLLQQLADMPIFIKGPHSDKQLSLENEYQFGYYNKVFVTWLKDNFIPAAQDQTFRKATQVIFDNYVKSLARTFYLVHELLFDDLAYLKQEQATYLELIRTHQLPAHYFLKYKNFKGLTAKKFPEREVATAVAFWIRRMIDGTADEFFAGLKLLMMTYDANFALEHAHRSPKWTYQRPLYIQPPTLTFQLFNRTVKEPTATAEESAQIEKIEIYQNNDSYPFQTIQEPNMILLEEEDGLETEDMNFDGYRDLRIASTDSASFYWLFDPHQQLFIRNKELEQLEQIYGIPDLDDNLQQLRFIWQEGDDTDEDTGLHGVNYYQFVAGKLILVRQELYQLFGEVPEEDNIFEKLNNLGEFTIVTLLEKGELIDNEMKVIEQKLVPGNLIQEKFAPEEDEETKIVNPIPLKNNTLSVNKKINRKRKSPSVKLGNSVNLYNK
;
A
#
# COMPACT_ATOMS: atom_id res chain seq x y z
N MET A 1 55.30 -23.29 -25.31
CA MET A 1 55.98 -24.22 -24.37
C MET A 1 55.57 -23.81 -22.97
N ALA A 2 55.16 -24.65 -22.03
CA ALA A 2 54.43 -25.94 -22.08
C ALA A 2 53.48 -25.88 -20.86
N ILE A 3 52.28 -26.48 -20.83
CA ILE A 3 51.99 -27.89 -21.06
C ILE A 3 50.78 -28.06 -21.98
N ILE A 4 50.86 -29.07 -22.85
CA ILE A 4 49.75 -29.67 -23.59
C ILE A 4 49.83 -31.19 -23.33
N GLN A 5 48.71 -31.89 -23.42
CA GLN A 5 48.53 -33.36 -23.29
C GLN A 5 48.76 -33.97 -21.89
N SER A 6 47.67 -34.51 -21.34
CA SER A 6 47.66 -35.80 -20.65
C SER A 6 46.37 -36.55 -21.00
N PHE A 7 46.55 -37.70 -21.64
CA PHE A 7 45.54 -38.60 -22.21
C PHE A 7 44.45 -39.01 -21.19
N ASN A 8 43.17 -39.07 -21.57
CA ASN A 8 42.53 -40.17 -22.30
C ASN A 8 42.66 -41.56 -21.64
N LYS A 9 41.67 -41.90 -20.79
CA LYS A 9 41.09 -43.25 -20.65
C LYS A 9 39.57 -43.07 -20.69
N ILE A 10 38.93 -43.38 -21.82
CA ILE A 10 38.29 -44.67 -22.09
C ILE A 10 37.16 -44.95 -21.09
N ALA A 11 35.93 -44.71 -21.54
CA ALA A 11 34.73 -45.32 -20.97
C ALA A 11 34.57 -46.75 -21.50
N ILE A 12 33.80 -47.60 -20.78
CA ILE A 12 32.87 -48.65 -21.29
C ILE A 12 32.44 -49.58 -20.14
N LEU A 13 31.11 -49.70 -19.94
CA LEU A 13 30.38 -50.77 -19.20
C LEU A 13 30.74 -51.00 -17.70
N SER A 14 29.86 -51.56 -16.85
CA SER A 14 28.38 -51.55 -16.83
C SER A 14 27.87 -52.11 -15.49
N SER A 15 26.76 -51.54 -15.01
CA SER A 15 25.59 -52.23 -14.45
C SER A 15 25.72 -53.44 -13.48
N LEU A 16 24.98 -53.31 -12.37
CA LEU A 16 24.21 -54.34 -11.64
C LEU A 16 24.89 -55.21 -10.55
N LEU A 17 24.17 -55.27 -9.41
CA LEU A 17 24.04 -56.37 -8.44
C LEU A 17 25.27 -56.70 -7.55
N VAL A 18 25.13 -57.03 -6.25
CA VAL A 18 24.00 -56.84 -5.31
C VAL A 18 24.53 -56.90 -3.85
N LEU A 19 23.68 -56.56 -2.87
CA LEU A 19 23.74 -56.86 -1.43
C LEU A 19 24.96 -57.66 -0.91
N TRP A 20 25.77 -57.06 -0.04
CA TRP A 20 26.12 -57.61 1.28
C TRP A 20 26.75 -56.54 2.19
N GLY A 21 26.31 -56.43 3.44
CA GLY A 21 26.77 -55.36 4.35
C GLY A 21 25.85 -55.07 5.53
N TYR A 22 25.24 -56.10 6.14
CA TYR A 22 24.34 -55.94 7.29
C TYR A 22 24.83 -56.77 8.49
N SER A 23 24.61 -56.22 9.70
CA SER A 23 24.59 -56.88 11.02
C SER A 23 25.83 -56.80 11.92
N LEU A 24 25.54 -56.92 13.24
CA LEU A 24 26.41 -57.05 14.42
C LEU A 24 27.13 -55.76 14.89
N LEU A 25 26.99 -55.25 16.13
CA LEU A 25 26.27 -55.63 17.38
C LEU A 25 25.83 -54.33 18.12
N THR A 26 24.57 -54.10 18.54
CA THR A 26 23.90 -54.43 19.85
C THR A 26 24.64 -53.94 21.12
N HIS A 27 24.02 -53.34 22.15
CA HIS A 27 22.71 -53.63 22.80
C HIS A 27 22.09 -52.40 23.51
N ALA A 28 20.77 -52.40 23.81
CA ALA A 28 20.15 -51.94 25.08
C ALA A 28 18.58 -51.99 25.09
N ASP A 29 18.02 -53.19 25.25
CA ASP A 29 16.87 -53.59 26.10
C ASP A 29 15.53 -52.80 26.26
N ILE A 30 14.45 -53.50 25.85
CA ILE A 30 13.28 -53.94 26.68
C ILE A 30 12.02 -53.03 26.85
N THR A 31 10.87 -53.73 26.94
CA THR A 31 9.45 -53.30 27.14
C THR A 31 8.79 -52.54 25.97
N THR A 32 7.55 -52.86 25.53
CA THR A 32 6.50 -53.72 26.13
C THR A 32 5.68 -54.46 25.06
N GLN A 33 5.56 -55.80 25.15
CA GLN A 33 4.53 -56.56 24.43
C GLN A 33 3.34 -56.85 25.36
N LYS A 34 2.13 -56.34 25.06
CA LYS A 34 0.89 -56.86 25.67
C LYS A 34 -0.45 -56.57 24.98
N THR A 35 -0.49 -55.90 23.82
CA THR A 35 -1.75 -55.36 23.25
C THR A 35 -2.20 -56.00 21.93
N GLU A 36 -1.34 -56.67 21.18
CA GLU A 36 -1.70 -57.22 19.85
C GLU A 36 -2.61 -58.45 19.93
N SER A 37 -2.46 -59.28 20.98
CA SER A 37 -3.20 -60.55 21.14
C SER A 37 -4.72 -60.40 21.29
N GLN A 38 -5.24 -59.20 21.57
CA GLN A 38 -6.69 -58.97 21.72
C GLN A 38 -7.33 -58.35 20.46
N ILE A 39 -6.54 -57.81 19.53
CA ILE A 39 -7.05 -57.21 18.29
C ILE A 39 -7.26 -58.29 17.22
N GLN A 40 -6.39 -59.30 17.15
CA GLN A 40 -6.53 -60.40 16.19
C GLN A 40 -7.86 -61.16 16.35
N GLN A 41 -8.27 -61.44 17.58
CA GLN A 41 -9.48 -62.23 17.87
C GLN A 41 -10.80 -61.49 17.62
N SER A 42 -10.83 -60.15 17.59
CA SER A 42 -12.05 -59.40 17.24
C SER A 42 -12.26 -59.30 15.73
N LEU A 43 -11.18 -59.32 14.95
CA LEU A 43 -11.23 -59.29 13.48
C LEU A 43 -11.75 -60.61 12.90
N GLU A 44 -11.26 -61.75 13.38
CA GLU A 44 -11.70 -63.07 12.90
C GLU A 44 -13.18 -63.35 13.20
N ALA A 45 -13.69 -62.89 14.35
CA ALA A 45 -15.10 -63.05 14.74
C ALA A 45 -16.09 -62.31 13.83
N THR A 46 -15.63 -61.32 13.05
CA THR A 46 -16.49 -60.54 12.13
C THR A 46 -16.53 -61.15 10.72
N ALA A 47 -15.62 -62.07 10.38
CA ALA A 47 -15.38 -62.54 9.02
C ALA A 47 -16.26 -63.72 8.55
N GLN A 48 -17.17 -64.24 9.39
CA GLN A 48 -17.96 -65.46 9.10
C GLN A 48 -19.49 -65.22 9.01
N SER A 49 -19.93 -64.05 8.51
CA SER A 49 -21.37 -63.68 8.53
C SER A 49 -21.88 -62.87 7.32
N ILE A 50 -21.30 -63.04 6.11
CA ILE A 50 -21.88 -62.46 4.87
C ILE A 50 -21.84 -63.51 3.76
N ASP A 51 -22.98 -64.14 3.50
CA ASP A 51 -23.16 -65.12 2.41
C ASP A 51 -24.45 -64.82 1.64
N ASN A 52 -24.57 -63.59 1.13
CA ASN A 52 -25.56 -63.19 0.11
C ASN A 52 -25.20 -61.80 -0.49
N PRO A 53 -24.92 -61.68 -1.79
CA PRO A 53 -24.37 -60.44 -2.39
C PRO A 53 -25.43 -59.52 -3.06
N GLU A 54 -26.68 -59.52 -2.61
CA GLU A 54 -27.72 -58.58 -3.09
C GLU A 54 -28.39 -57.81 -1.94
N THR A 55 -28.67 -56.52 -2.17
CA THR A 55 -29.32 -55.56 -1.24
C THR A 55 -28.54 -55.12 0.01
N ILE A 56 -27.26 -54.77 -0.11
CA ILE A 56 -26.63 -53.85 0.85
C ILE A 56 -27.15 -52.41 0.57
N PRO A 57 -27.79 -51.72 1.52
CA PRO A 57 -28.11 -50.31 1.36
C PRO A 57 -26.82 -49.48 1.39
N THR A 58 -26.60 -48.66 0.37
CA THR A 58 -25.44 -47.75 0.32
C THR A 58 -25.50 -46.76 1.48
N LEU A 59 -24.58 -46.88 2.44
CA LEU A 59 -24.40 -45.86 3.47
C LEU A 59 -24.10 -44.53 2.79
N SER A 60 -25.00 -43.56 2.93
CA SER A 60 -24.79 -42.20 2.45
C SER A 60 -23.56 -41.61 3.14
N ALA A 61 -22.55 -41.21 2.36
CA ALA A 61 -21.33 -40.59 2.88
C ALA A 61 -21.67 -39.44 3.86
N PRO A 62 -20.94 -39.31 4.99
CA PRO A 62 -21.30 -38.37 6.05
C PRO A 62 -21.42 -36.95 5.52
N GLN A 63 -22.53 -36.29 5.87
CA GLN A 63 -22.82 -34.94 5.42
C GLN A 63 -21.90 -33.96 6.14
N MET A 64 -21.06 -33.28 5.35
CA MET A 64 -20.09 -32.29 5.80
C MET A 64 -20.70 -30.88 5.78
N ALA A 65 -20.26 -30.04 6.72
CA ALA A 65 -20.58 -28.63 6.80
C ALA A 65 -19.30 -27.82 7.02
N TRP A 66 -18.90 -27.04 6.01
CA TRP A 66 -17.77 -26.12 6.09
C TRP A 66 -18.31 -24.71 6.34
N SER A 67 -17.83 -24.01 7.37
CA SER A 67 -18.42 -22.76 7.86
C SER A 67 -17.36 -21.66 7.95
N TYR A 68 -17.57 -20.56 7.21
CA TYR A 68 -16.62 -19.46 7.08
C TYR A 68 -17.29 -18.14 7.49
N GLN A 69 -16.57 -17.28 8.23
CA GLN A 69 -17.04 -15.94 8.56
C GLN A 69 -16.41 -14.93 7.61
N GLN A 70 -17.25 -14.14 6.94
CA GLN A 70 -16.84 -13.20 5.90
C GLN A 70 -17.29 -11.77 6.23
N THR A 71 -16.43 -10.80 5.93
CA THR A 71 -16.82 -9.39 5.82
C THR A 71 -17.22 -9.14 4.36
N ILE A 72 -18.48 -8.76 4.12
CA ILE A 72 -19.01 -8.47 2.77
C ILE A 72 -18.85 -6.98 2.44
N HIS A 73 -18.95 -6.12 3.44
CA HIS A 73 -18.67 -4.69 3.41
C HIS A 73 -18.15 -4.33 4.82
N PRO A 74 -17.38 -3.24 5.06
CA PRO A 74 -16.80 -2.97 6.39
C PRO A 74 -17.76 -3.10 7.58
N HIS A 75 -19.01 -2.65 7.41
CA HIS A 75 -20.07 -2.75 8.42
C HIS A 75 -21.00 -3.97 8.29
N LEU A 76 -20.79 -4.84 7.29
CA LEU A 76 -21.68 -5.96 6.95
C LEU A 76 -20.96 -7.31 6.98
N LYS A 77 -21.06 -8.00 8.11
CA LYS A 77 -20.54 -9.36 8.27
C LYS A 77 -21.60 -10.43 8.00
N ARG A 78 -21.14 -11.58 7.53
CA ARG A 78 -21.94 -12.77 7.22
C ARG A 78 -21.20 -14.03 7.69
N VAL A 79 -21.95 -15.11 7.88
CA VAL A 79 -21.39 -16.46 7.96
C VAL A 79 -21.92 -17.25 6.77
N VAL A 80 -21.04 -17.94 6.07
CA VAL A 80 -21.30 -18.71 4.85
C VAL A 80 -21.04 -20.16 5.17
N LYS A 81 -22.03 -21.03 4.97
CA LYS A 81 -21.87 -22.47 5.13
C LYS A 81 -22.04 -23.19 3.82
N PHE A 82 -21.05 -23.99 3.46
CA PHE A 82 -21.14 -24.95 2.36
C PHE A 82 -21.56 -26.29 2.95
N LEU A 83 -22.57 -26.92 2.37
CA LEU A 83 -23.14 -28.19 2.82
C LEU A 83 -23.04 -29.23 1.71
N GLY A 84 -22.47 -30.39 2.05
CA GLY A 84 -22.04 -31.35 1.04
C GLY A 84 -21.52 -32.67 1.62
N SER A 85 -20.58 -33.29 0.92
CA SER A 85 -19.90 -34.52 1.33
C SER A 85 -18.53 -34.61 0.65
N LYS A 86 -17.48 -35.04 1.37
CA LYS A 86 -16.22 -35.44 0.74
C LYS A 86 -16.48 -36.62 -0.22
N ILE A 87 -15.84 -36.64 -1.38
CA ILE A 87 -15.99 -37.70 -2.38
C ILE A 87 -14.80 -38.64 -2.33
N GLU A 88 -13.63 -38.06 -2.56
CA GLU A 88 -12.34 -38.71 -2.78
C GLU A 88 -11.24 -37.78 -2.22
N GLU A 89 -9.98 -38.15 -2.35
CA GLU A 89 -8.88 -37.31 -1.86
C GLU A 89 -8.77 -36.04 -2.71
N GLY A 90 -8.69 -34.87 -2.07
CA GLY A 90 -8.69 -33.57 -2.75
C GLY A 90 -10.05 -33.00 -3.19
N LEU A 91 -11.20 -33.69 -2.99
CA LEU A 91 -12.49 -33.28 -3.58
C LEU A 91 -13.72 -33.35 -2.66
N ALA A 92 -14.60 -32.35 -2.81
CA ALA A 92 -15.91 -32.25 -2.14
C ALA A 92 -17.06 -32.03 -3.14
N ASN A 93 -18.22 -32.68 -2.91
CA ASN A 93 -19.48 -32.36 -3.58
C ASN A 93 -20.26 -31.34 -2.74
N ILE A 94 -20.47 -30.13 -3.28
CA ILE A 94 -21.28 -29.08 -2.65
C ILE A 94 -22.71 -29.17 -3.17
N LYS A 95 -23.66 -29.43 -2.26
CA LYS A 95 -25.09 -29.59 -2.57
C LYS A 95 -25.87 -28.29 -2.33
N LYS A 96 -25.47 -27.51 -1.32
CA LYS A 96 -26.16 -26.32 -0.83
C LYS A 96 -25.16 -25.31 -0.26
N ILE A 97 -25.47 -24.01 -0.40
CA ILE A 97 -24.80 -22.90 0.32
C ILE A 97 -25.85 -22.18 1.16
N GLU A 98 -25.49 -21.81 2.39
CA GLU A 98 -26.33 -21.05 3.32
C GLU A 98 -25.62 -19.77 3.74
N LEU A 99 -26.32 -18.63 3.63
CA LEU A 99 -25.86 -17.32 4.09
C LEU A 99 -26.60 -16.96 5.37
N TYR A 100 -25.86 -16.54 6.40
CA TYR A 100 -26.38 -16.10 7.69
C TYR A 100 -25.86 -14.69 8.01
N LYS A 101 -26.63 -13.89 8.75
CA LYS A 101 -26.04 -12.77 9.50
C LYS A 101 -25.25 -13.31 10.68
N THR A 102 -24.27 -12.55 11.16
CA THR A 102 -23.54 -12.86 12.39
C THR A 102 -24.51 -13.06 13.56
N ASN A 103 -24.32 -14.14 14.33
CA ASN A 103 -25.12 -14.56 15.48
C ASN A 103 -26.59 -14.98 15.21
N GLU A 104 -27.08 -15.02 13.96
CA GLU A 104 -28.40 -15.58 13.65
C GLU A 104 -28.33 -17.10 13.37
N VAL A 105 -29.28 -17.85 13.94
CA VAL A 105 -29.34 -19.34 13.83
C VAL A 105 -30.02 -19.80 12.54
N ASN A 106 -30.84 -18.95 11.92
CA ASN A 106 -31.52 -19.22 10.66
C ASN A 106 -30.77 -18.55 9.49
N PRO A 107 -30.65 -19.19 8.33
CA PRO A 107 -30.02 -18.58 7.17
C PRO A 107 -30.93 -17.50 6.56
N VAL A 108 -30.36 -16.33 6.25
CA VAL A 108 -31.02 -15.28 5.45
C VAL A 108 -31.12 -15.67 3.97
N GLN A 109 -30.26 -16.58 3.50
CA GLN A 109 -30.35 -17.14 2.16
C GLN A 109 -29.98 -18.62 2.13
N THR A 110 -30.62 -19.38 1.26
CA THR A 110 -30.32 -20.78 0.97
C THR A 110 -30.25 -20.95 -0.54
N ILE A 111 -29.07 -21.31 -1.05
CA ILE A 111 -28.82 -21.64 -2.46
C ILE A 111 -28.76 -23.17 -2.53
N GLN A 112 -29.70 -23.80 -3.24
CA GLN A 112 -29.82 -25.27 -3.32
C GLN A 112 -29.44 -25.78 -4.73
N ALA A 113 -29.45 -27.11 -4.88
CA ALA A 113 -29.33 -27.82 -6.16
C ALA A 113 -28.05 -27.53 -6.95
N LEU A 114 -26.94 -27.25 -6.24
CA LEU A 114 -25.63 -27.04 -6.86
C LEU A 114 -25.01 -28.34 -7.37
N ASN A 115 -25.01 -29.37 -6.51
CA ASN A 115 -24.42 -30.70 -6.73
C ASN A 115 -23.11 -30.68 -7.54
N THR A 116 -22.20 -29.79 -7.16
CA THR A 116 -20.98 -29.50 -7.93
C THR A 116 -19.73 -30.02 -7.21
N LYS A 117 -18.74 -30.50 -7.99
CA LYS A 117 -17.42 -30.86 -7.47
C LYS A 117 -16.56 -29.60 -7.35
N THR A 118 -15.99 -29.38 -6.17
CA THR A 118 -14.95 -28.36 -5.91
C THR A 118 -13.75 -29.01 -5.23
N TRP A 119 -12.59 -28.33 -5.28
CA TRP A 119 -11.35 -28.81 -4.67
C TRP A 119 -11.32 -28.53 -3.17
N PHE A 120 -10.67 -29.43 -2.42
CA PHE A 120 -10.62 -29.43 -0.95
C PHE A 120 -9.29 -30.05 -0.47
N ASP A 121 -8.38 -29.22 0.04
CA ASP A 121 -7.06 -29.65 0.56
C ASP A 121 -7.16 -30.57 1.80
N GLY A 122 -8.18 -30.37 2.62
CA GLY A 122 -8.36 -31.00 3.93
C GLY A 122 -8.88 -30.04 5.00
N GLU A 123 -8.69 -28.74 4.80
CA GLU A 123 -9.13 -27.64 5.67
C GLU A 123 -10.13 -26.72 4.95
N GLN A 124 -9.88 -26.37 3.68
CA GLN A 124 -10.58 -25.31 2.95
C GLN A 124 -11.09 -25.76 1.57
N LEU A 125 -12.28 -25.26 1.21
CA LEU A 125 -12.86 -25.41 -0.13
C LEU A 125 -12.30 -24.34 -1.07
N ASN A 126 -12.18 -24.63 -2.37
CA ASN A 126 -11.74 -23.63 -3.35
C ASN A 126 -12.88 -22.68 -3.76
N PHE A 127 -13.10 -21.65 -2.94
CA PHE A 127 -13.96 -20.50 -3.19
C PHE A 127 -13.21 -19.20 -2.88
N LYS A 128 -13.70 -18.07 -3.36
CA LYS A 128 -13.16 -16.74 -3.04
C LYS A 128 -14.30 -15.75 -2.80
N PHE A 129 -14.08 -14.84 -1.85
CA PHE A 129 -14.82 -13.59 -1.74
C PHE A 129 -13.96 -12.45 -2.27
N GLU A 130 -14.53 -11.67 -3.18
CA GLU A 130 -13.90 -10.51 -3.82
C GLU A 130 -14.98 -9.65 -4.49
N ASP A 131 -14.72 -8.36 -4.70
CA ASP A 131 -15.64 -7.45 -5.39
C ASP A 131 -15.48 -7.64 -6.91
N MET A 132 -16.41 -8.36 -7.55
CA MET A 132 -16.37 -8.70 -8.98
C MET A 132 -17.08 -7.67 -9.86
N ASN A 133 -17.97 -6.84 -9.32
CA ASN A 133 -18.70 -5.80 -10.08
C ASN A 133 -18.17 -4.37 -9.84
N PHE A 134 -17.27 -4.21 -8.86
CA PHE A 134 -16.64 -2.97 -8.41
C PHE A 134 -17.59 -2.00 -7.68
N ASP A 135 -18.60 -2.52 -6.97
CA ASP A 135 -19.59 -1.75 -6.20
C ASP A 135 -19.27 -1.58 -4.70
N GLY A 136 -18.18 -2.18 -4.22
CA GLY A 136 -17.69 -2.11 -2.84
C GLY A 136 -18.14 -3.28 -1.94
N TYR A 137 -18.97 -4.19 -2.45
CA TYR A 137 -19.41 -5.39 -1.72
C TYR A 137 -18.65 -6.65 -2.21
N GLN A 138 -18.37 -7.59 -1.31
CA GLN A 138 -17.69 -8.83 -1.67
C GLN A 138 -18.68 -9.86 -2.21
N ASP A 139 -18.51 -10.20 -3.48
CA ASP A 139 -19.23 -11.24 -4.20
C ASP A 139 -18.63 -12.62 -3.90
N LEU A 140 -19.38 -13.69 -4.23
CA LEU A 140 -18.92 -15.07 -4.06
C LEU A 140 -18.60 -15.71 -5.41
N ARG A 141 -17.41 -16.30 -5.55
CA ARG A 141 -17.14 -17.32 -6.58
C ARG A 141 -16.74 -18.67 -5.97
N LEU A 142 -17.24 -19.75 -6.56
CA LEU A 142 -16.90 -21.14 -6.21
C LEU A 142 -16.27 -21.81 -7.44
N MET A 143 -15.09 -22.41 -7.28
CA MET A 143 -14.47 -23.20 -8.35
C MET A 143 -15.25 -24.48 -8.59
N VAL A 144 -15.52 -24.81 -9.85
CA VAL A 144 -16.29 -26.01 -10.23
C VAL A 144 -15.61 -26.77 -11.37
N ASP A 145 -15.63 -28.10 -11.28
CA ASP A 145 -14.85 -29.01 -12.13
C ASP A 145 -13.31 -28.87 -11.94
N ILE A 146 -12.57 -29.91 -12.33
CA ILE A 146 -11.11 -30.04 -12.17
C ILE A 146 -10.43 -30.61 -13.43
N ALA A 147 -11.03 -30.39 -14.60
CA ALA A 147 -10.41 -30.74 -15.87
C ALA A 147 -9.10 -29.97 -16.09
N ALA A 148 -8.15 -30.58 -16.82
CA ALA A 148 -6.82 -30.01 -17.09
C ALA A 148 -6.86 -28.92 -18.19
N GLY A 149 -7.63 -27.86 -17.94
CA GLY A 149 -7.87 -26.76 -18.89
C GLY A 149 -8.38 -25.49 -18.19
N PRO A 150 -8.99 -24.55 -18.93
CA PRO A 150 -9.52 -23.31 -18.38
C PRO A 150 -10.56 -23.58 -17.27
N ILE A 151 -10.37 -22.96 -16.10
CA ILE A 151 -11.08 -23.35 -14.86
C ILE A 151 -12.47 -22.68 -14.79
N PRO A 152 -13.58 -23.43 -14.73
CA PRO A 152 -14.90 -22.84 -14.58
C PRO A 152 -15.21 -22.40 -13.14
N TYR A 153 -16.05 -21.37 -13.01
CA TYR A 153 -16.54 -20.85 -11.73
C TYR A 153 -18.06 -20.66 -11.74
N LEU A 154 -18.71 -20.89 -10.59
CA LEU A 154 -20.05 -20.35 -10.33
C LEU A 154 -19.90 -19.04 -9.55
N CYS A 155 -20.50 -17.97 -10.06
CA CYS A 155 -20.37 -16.61 -9.53
C CYS A 155 -21.73 -16.06 -9.09
N TRP A 156 -21.76 -15.42 -7.90
CA TRP A 156 -22.92 -14.71 -7.37
C TRP A 156 -22.51 -13.31 -6.91
N LEU A 157 -23.16 -12.29 -7.48
CA LEU A 157 -23.00 -10.90 -7.04
C LEU A 157 -23.82 -10.63 -5.78
N PHE A 158 -23.33 -9.83 -4.85
CA PHE A 158 -24.09 -9.40 -3.67
C PHE A 158 -24.98 -8.20 -4.02
N GLU A 159 -26.30 -8.32 -3.90
CA GLU A 159 -27.23 -7.19 -4.15
C GLU A 159 -27.52 -6.45 -2.82
N PRO A 160 -26.96 -5.24 -2.60
CA PRO A 160 -27.00 -4.59 -1.29
C PRO A 160 -28.41 -4.26 -0.79
N LYS A 161 -29.36 -4.00 -1.70
CA LYS A 161 -30.76 -3.67 -1.35
C LYS A 161 -31.53 -4.86 -0.78
N THR A 162 -31.11 -6.09 -1.11
CA THR A 162 -31.71 -7.33 -0.59
C THR A 162 -30.85 -7.99 0.48
N GLY A 163 -29.53 -7.76 0.44
CA GLY A 163 -28.55 -8.39 1.32
C GLY A 163 -28.28 -9.86 0.97
N LEU A 164 -28.52 -10.26 -0.28
CA LEU A 164 -28.48 -11.62 -0.82
C LEU A 164 -27.47 -11.76 -1.98
N LEU A 165 -26.98 -12.98 -2.19
CA LEU A 165 -26.13 -13.37 -3.33
C LEU A 165 -26.97 -13.80 -4.54
N VAL A 166 -26.94 -13.03 -5.62
CA VAL A 166 -27.68 -13.23 -6.88
C VAL A 166 -26.75 -13.87 -7.92
N LYS A 167 -27.11 -15.02 -8.48
CA LYS A 167 -26.25 -15.73 -9.45
C LYS A 167 -26.07 -14.90 -10.73
N ASN A 168 -24.83 -14.70 -11.15
CA ASN A 168 -24.50 -13.99 -12.38
C ASN A 168 -24.15 -15.00 -13.49
N GLU A 169 -25.05 -15.15 -14.45
CA GLU A 169 -24.91 -16.06 -15.61
C GLU A 169 -24.03 -15.51 -16.74
N GLU A 170 -23.50 -14.28 -16.65
CA GLU A 170 -22.48 -13.79 -17.58
C GLU A 170 -21.08 -14.12 -17.04
N LEU A 171 -20.81 -13.83 -15.75
CA LEU A 171 -19.57 -14.24 -15.06
C LEU A 171 -19.42 -15.76 -14.98
N SER A 172 -20.49 -16.51 -14.68
CA SER A 172 -20.45 -17.98 -14.57
C SER A 172 -20.25 -18.73 -15.91
N LYS A 173 -20.08 -18.01 -17.03
CA LYS A 173 -19.69 -18.57 -18.34
C LYS A 173 -18.22 -18.37 -18.66
N LEU A 174 -17.52 -17.55 -17.87
CA LEU A 174 -16.10 -17.30 -18.04
C LEU A 174 -15.28 -18.44 -17.43
N THR A 175 -14.13 -18.71 -18.04
CA THR A 175 -13.13 -19.66 -17.53
C THR A 175 -11.88 -18.92 -17.08
N SER A 176 -11.14 -19.51 -16.14
CA SER A 176 -9.94 -18.94 -15.51
C SER A 176 -10.14 -17.44 -15.19
N LEU A 177 -11.18 -17.17 -14.40
CA LEU A 177 -11.63 -15.80 -14.08
C LEU A 177 -10.70 -15.18 -13.04
N GLU A 178 -10.22 -13.97 -13.32
CA GLU A 178 -9.44 -13.14 -12.40
C GLU A 178 -10.05 -11.74 -12.30
N VAL A 179 -9.96 -11.15 -11.10
CA VAL A 179 -10.48 -9.82 -10.79
C VAL A 179 -9.31 -8.88 -10.63
N ASP A 180 -9.18 -7.93 -11.56
CA ASP A 180 -8.22 -6.85 -11.49
C ASP A 180 -8.92 -5.63 -10.87
N SER A 181 -8.81 -5.53 -9.54
CA SER A 181 -9.41 -4.46 -8.73
C SER A 181 -8.85 -3.08 -9.06
N ASN A 182 -7.60 -3.02 -9.52
CA ASN A 182 -6.87 -1.76 -9.75
C ASN A 182 -7.38 -1.09 -11.03
N HIS A 183 -7.56 -1.86 -12.09
CA HIS A 183 -8.09 -1.40 -13.37
C HIS A 183 -9.60 -1.60 -13.52
N LYS A 184 -10.27 -2.09 -12.47
CA LYS A 184 -11.72 -2.41 -12.39
C LYS A 184 -12.20 -3.24 -13.60
N ARG A 185 -11.51 -4.34 -13.86
CA ARG A 185 -11.78 -5.25 -14.99
C ARG A 185 -11.74 -6.72 -14.56
N ILE A 186 -12.46 -7.55 -15.31
CA ILE A 186 -12.43 -9.01 -15.20
C ILE A 186 -11.56 -9.55 -16.34
N ILE A 187 -10.62 -10.41 -16.01
CA ILE A 187 -9.77 -11.13 -16.97
C ILE A 187 -10.26 -12.59 -17.04
N SER A 188 -10.29 -13.18 -18.23
CA SER A 188 -10.70 -14.57 -18.43
C SER A 188 -9.86 -15.22 -19.53
N TYR A 189 -9.03 -16.18 -19.15
CA TYR A 189 -8.31 -17.04 -20.09
C TYR A 189 -9.22 -18.17 -20.59
N TRP A 190 -9.16 -18.46 -21.88
CA TRP A 190 -9.94 -19.50 -22.55
C TRP A 190 -9.10 -20.27 -23.56
N LYS A 191 -9.47 -21.53 -23.79
CA LYS A 191 -8.82 -22.44 -24.74
C LYS A 191 -9.87 -23.25 -25.47
N THR A 192 -9.83 -23.25 -26.80
CA THR A 192 -10.78 -24.00 -27.65
C THR A 192 -10.20 -25.33 -28.11
N ASN A 193 -8.89 -25.39 -28.33
CA ASN A 193 -8.11 -26.59 -28.63
C ASN A 193 -6.61 -26.30 -28.39
N ALA A 194 -5.71 -27.24 -28.71
CA ALA A 194 -4.27 -27.07 -28.52
C ALA A 194 -3.69 -25.86 -29.31
N LEU A 195 -4.22 -25.60 -30.51
CA LEU A 195 -3.74 -24.58 -31.45
C LEU A 195 -4.48 -23.23 -31.34
N ARG A 196 -5.50 -23.09 -30.48
CA ARG A 196 -6.24 -21.82 -30.32
C ARG A 196 -6.69 -21.53 -28.89
N GLN A 197 -6.11 -20.48 -28.33
CA GLN A 197 -6.34 -19.96 -26.98
C GLN A 197 -6.41 -18.43 -26.98
N GLY A 198 -6.77 -17.82 -25.86
CA GLY A 198 -6.79 -16.36 -25.74
C GLY A 198 -7.21 -15.87 -24.36
N THR A 199 -7.15 -14.55 -24.21
CA THR A 199 -7.48 -13.83 -22.98
C THR A 199 -8.49 -12.73 -23.30
N ASN A 200 -9.61 -12.71 -22.57
CA ASN A 200 -10.65 -11.72 -22.69
C ASN A 200 -10.65 -10.79 -21.48
N TYR A 201 -10.75 -9.49 -21.73
CA TYR A 201 -10.83 -8.44 -20.71
C TYR A 201 -12.22 -7.79 -20.77
N TYR A 202 -12.92 -7.76 -19.64
CA TYR A 202 -14.27 -7.24 -19.51
C TYR A 202 -14.33 -6.12 -18.46
N GLN A 203 -15.25 -5.18 -18.63
CA GLN A 203 -15.54 -4.14 -17.65
C GLN A 203 -17.06 -4.04 -17.42
N PHE A 204 -17.48 -3.66 -16.21
CA PHE A 204 -18.89 -3.36 -15.94
C PHE A 204 -19.24 -1.97 -16.45
N ILE A 205 -19.87 -1.91 -17.63
CA ILE A 205 -20.33 -0.67 -18.26
C ILE A 205 -21.85 -0.59 -18.10
N ALA A 206 -22.34 0.47 -17.45
CA ALA A 206 -23.75 0.64 -17.07
C ALA A 206 -24.35 -0.59 -16.35
N GLY A 207 -23.57 -1.24 -15.48
CA GLY A 207 -23.97 -2.44 -14.74
C GLY A 207 -23.95 -3.75 -15.55
N LYS A 208 -23.49 -3.73 -16.81
CA LYS A 208 -23.36 -4.93 -17.66
C LYS A 208 -21.90 -5.31 -17.90
N LEU A 209 -21.58 -6.60 -17.74
CA LEU A 209 -20.29 -7.17 -18.10
C LEU A 209 -20.05 -7.07 -19.61
N THR A 210 -19.09 -6.26 -20.01
CA THR A 210 -18.86 -5.85 -21.40
C THR A 210 -17.42 -6.14 -21.80
N LEU A 211 -17.22 -6.96 -22.85
CA LEU A 211 -15.90 -7.25 -23.42
C LEU A 211 -15.29 -5.95 -23.97
N ILE A 212 -14.14 -5.53 -23.46
CA ILE A 212 -13.41 -4.32 -23.85
C ILE A 212 -12.14 -4.61 -24.68
N ARG A 213 -11.45 -5.71 -24.40
CA ARG A 213 -10.27 -6.17 -25.16
C ARG A 213 -10.28 -7.70 -25.24
N GLN A 214 -9.77 -8.25 -26.34
CA GLN A 214 -9.61 -9.68 -26.55
C GLN A 214 -8.29 -9.94 -27.29
N GLU A 215 -7.49 -10.84 -26.73
CA GLU A 215 -6.23 -11.29 -27.31
C GLU A 215 -6.39 -12.76 -27.70
N ILE A 216 -6.00 -13.10 -28.92
CA ILE A 216 -6.16 -14.43 -29.51
C ILE A 216 -4.81 -14.92 -30.00
N THR A 217 -4.44 -16.11 -29.58
CA THR A 217 -3.22 -16.81 -29.99
C THR A 217 -3.60 -18.05 -30.80
N GLU A 218 -3.20 -18.06 -32.08
CA GLU A 218 -3.43 -19.16 -33.02
C GLU A 218 -2.10 -19.71 -33.57
N TYR A 219 -1.84 -20.99 -33.32
CA TYR A 219 -0.61 -21.68 -33.73
C TYR A 219 -0.76 -22.29 -35.12
N SER A 220 0.32 -22.28 -35.90
CA SER A 220 0.40 -23.10 -37.11
C SER A 220 0.47 -24.58 -36.74
N ALA A 221 -0.25 -25.43 -37.47
CA ALA A 221 -0.09 -26.89 -37.37
C ALA A 221 1.19 -27.39 -38.07
N GLU A 222 1.89 -26.51 -38.82
CA GLU A 222 3.08 -26.83 -39.62
C GLU A 222 4.35 -26.14 -39.11
N GLU A 223 4.24 -25.15 -38.21
CA GLU A 223 5.36 -24.40 -37.62
C GLU A 223 5.22 -24.28 -36.10
N GLU A 224 5.78 -25.23 -35.35
CA GLU A 224 5.80 -25.21 -33.86
C GLU A 224 6.59 -24.02 -33.26
N SER A 225 7.32 -23.27 -34.08
CA SER A 225 8.20 -22.17 -33.68
C SER A 225 7.54 -20.78 -33.67
N SER A 226 6.29 -20.63 -34.13
CA SER A 226 5.60 -19.33 -34.09
C SER A 226 4.07 -19.41 -33.97
N TYR A 227 3.47 -18.35 -33.44
CA TYR A 227 2.03 -18.17 -33.35
C TYR A 227 1.60 -16.82 -33.92
N GLN A 228 0.36 -16.75 -34.40
CA GLN A 228 -0.28 -15.48 -34.72
C GLN A 228 -0.95 -14.92 -33.47
N LEU A 229 -0.53 -13.72 -33.06
CA LEU A 229 -1.24 -12.89 -32.09
C LEU A 229 -2.23 -11.98 -32.84
N THR A 230 -3.47 -11.92 -32.35
CA THR A 230 -4.51 -11.00 -32.82
C THR A 230 -5.10 -10.26 -31.63
N VAL A 231 -5.00 -8.92 -31.62
CA VAL A 231 -5.53 -8.05 -30.54
C VAL A 231 -6.72 -7.27 -31.06
N LEU A 232 -7.87 -7.44 -30.40
CA LEU A 232 -9.12 -6.75 -30.67
C LEU A 232 -9.47 -5.84 -29.49
N GLU A 233 -9.90 -4.60 -29.76
CA GLU A 233 -10.41 -3.68 -28.73
C GLU A 233 -11.78 -3.11 -29.09
N ARG A 234 -12.56 -2.75 -28.06
CA ARG A 234 -13.87 -2.13 -28.20
C ARG A 234 -13.71 -0.66 -28.59
N ILE A 235 -14.00 -0.34 -29.86
CA ILE A 235 -14.12 1.04 -30.33
C ILE A 235 -15.59 1.34 -30.57
N GLY A 236 -16.23 1.94 -29.56
CA GLY A 236 -17.68 2.14 -29.51
C GLY A 236 -18.42 0.86 -29.14
N ASN A 237 -19.34 0.41 -30.01
CA ASN A 237 -20.13 -0.80 -29.75
C ASN A 237 -19.49 -2.09 -30.32
N GLU A 238 -18.41 -1.98 -31.10
CA GLU A 238 -17.83 -3.07 -31.88
C GLU A 238 -16.40 -3.38 -31.42
N MET A 239 -16.00 -4.66 -31.49
CA MET A 239 -14.59 -5.05 -31.39
C MET A 239 -13.91 -4.78 -32.73
N LYS A 240 -12.77 -4.10 -32.73
CA LYS A 240 -11.98 -3.78 -33.92
C LYS A 240 -10.56 -4.29 -33.77
N LEU A 241 -9.97 -4.71 -34.89
CA LEU A 241 -8.58 -5.15 -34.94
C LEU A 241 -7.65 -3.96 -34.70
N ILE A 242 -6.80 -4.08 -33.67
CA ILE A 242 -5.76 -3.08 -33.35
C ILE A 242 -4.40 -3.59 -33.79
N GLU A 243 -4.13 -4.88 -33.56
CA GLU A 243 -2.84 -5.51 -33.85
C GLU A 243 -3.02 -6.93 -34.39
N GLN A 244 -2.21 -7.30 -35.39
CA GLN A 244 -2.06 -8.69 -35.83
C GLN A 244 -0.59 -8.91 -36.21
N GLN A 245 0.10 -9.84 -35.55
CA GLN A 245 1.51 -10.13 -35.82
C GLN A 245 1.86 -11.60 -35.62
N GLN A 246 2.91 -12.05 -36.29
CA GLN A 246 3.50 -13.37 -36.09
C GLN A 246 4.61 -13.27 -35.03
N VAL A 247 4.47 -14.01 -33.94
CA VAL A 247 5.35 -13.96 -32.77
C VAL A 247 6.09 -15.30 -32.64
N PRO A 248 7.43 -15.32 -32.48
CA PRO A 248 8.17 -16.54 -32.16
C PRO A 248 7.69 -17.15 -30.83
N ALA A 249 7.49 -18.47 -30.79
CA ALA A 249 7.00 -19.18 -29.61
C ALA A 249 7.91 -19.03 -28.38
N GLU A 250 9.20 -18.73 -28.59
CA GLU A 250 10.17 -18.38 -27.54
C GLU A 250 9.77 -17.17 -26.67
N ASN A 251 8.81 -16.34 -27.12
CA ASN A 251 8.30 -15.19 -26.37
C ASN A 251 6.98 -15.44 -25.63
N GLU A 252 6.35 -16.62 -25.77
CA GLU A 252 5.01 -16.88 -25.21
C GLU A 252 4.95 -16.69 -23.69
N THR A 253 6.02 -17.06 -22.98
CA THR A 253 6.14 -17.04 -21.51
C THR A 253 6.20 -15.65 -20.86
N LYS A 254 5.96 -14.56 -21.61
CA LYS A 254 5.93 -13.18 -21.06
C LYS A 254 4.56 -12.51 -21.05
N ASN A 255 3.67 -12.86 -21.97
CA ASN A 255 2.47 -12.04 -22.24
C ASN A 255 1.21 -12.43 -21.44
N THR A 256 1.29 -13.42 -20.55
CA THR A 256 0.16 -13.87 -19.68
C THR A 256 0.46 -13.70 -18.19
N LEU A 257 1.46 -12.90 -17.85
CA LEU A 257 1.98 -12.77 -16.49
C LEU A 257 1.09 -11.89 -15.59
N ASP A 258 0.43 -12.53 -14.62
CA ASP A 258 0.04 -11.83 -13.38
C ASP A 258 1.30 -11.28 -12.72
N MET A 259 1.35 -9.95 -12.56
CA MET A 259 2.43 -9.21 -11.91
C MET A 259 2.77 -9.80 -10.52
N ALA A 260 1.76 -10.16 -9.73
CA ALA A 260 1.97 -10.66 -8.37
C ALA A 260 2.63 -12.05 -8.38
N SER A 261 2.15 -12.96 -9.23
CA SER A 261 2.76 -14.28 -9.46
C SER A 261 4.18 -14.16 -10.02
N SER A 262 4.41 -13.25 -10.96
CA SER A 262 5.74 -13.00 -11.56
C SER A 262 6.78 -12.58 -10.51
N ILE A 263 6.42 -11.60 -9.67
CA ILE A 263 7.27 -11.10 -8.59
C ILE A 263 7.46 -12.17 -7.52
N LYS A 264 6.40 -12.95 -7.20
CA LYS A 264 6.50 -14.08 -6.26
C LYS A 264 7.41 -15.19 -6.79
N GLU A 265 7.33 -15.54 -8.07
CA GLU A 265 8.17 -16.55 -8.72
C GLU A 265 9.64 -16.13 -8.72
N MET A 266 9.95 -14.89 -9.11
CA MET A 266 11.30 -14.32 -9.01
C MET A 266 11.87 -14.54 -7.60
N TRP A 267 11.15 -14.09 -6.58
CA TRP A 267 11.55 -14.21 -5.17
C TRP A 267 11.71 -15.66 -4.68
N GLN A 268 11.01 -16.64 -5.28
CA GLN A 268 11.07 -18.07 -4.93
C GLN A 268 12.12 -18.88 -5.72
N ASN A 269 12.75 -18.29 -6.74
CA ASN A 269 13.63 -19.00 -7.68
C ASN A 269 14.96 -18.29 -7.96
N LEU A 270 15.24 -17.13 -7.34
CA LEU A 270 16.54 -16.43 -7.42
C LEU A 270 17.74 -17.37 -7.20
N ASP A 271 17.62 -18.33 -6.28
CA ASP A 271 18.64 -19.34 -5.94
C ASP A 271 18.93 -20.34 -7.06
N LYS A 272 17.93 -20.65 -7.89
CA LYS A 272 18.01 -21.63 -8.99
C LYS A 272 18.59 -21.03 -10.28
N THR A 273 18.68 -19.70 -10.36
CA THR A 273 19.16 -18.99 -11.55
C THR A 273 20.68 -18.79 -11.53
N LYS A 274 21.26 -18.60 -12.72
CA LYS A 274 22.70 -18.30 -12.89
C LYS A 274 22.88 -16.88 -13.43
N GLY A 275 23.56 -16.03 -12.65
CA GLY A 275 23.99 -14.69 -13.02
C GLY A 275 25.11 -14.65 -14.05
N ASN A 276 24.90 -15.29 -15.21
CA ASN A 276 25.88 -15.34 -16.32
C ASN A 276 25.92 -14.01 -17.10
N CYS A 277 26.27 -12.91 -16.41
CA CYS A 277 26.76 -11.70 -17.04
C CYS A 277 28.27 -11.82 -17.23
N ILE A 278 28.69 -11.90 -18.50
CA ILE A 278 30.04 -12.31 -18.86
C ILE A 278 31.00 -11.11 -18.78
N GLU A 279 31.71 -11.00 -17.66
CA GLU A 279 33.07 -10.46 -17.61
C GLU A 279 33.96 -11.53 -16.94
N GLU A 280 34.71 -12.31 -17.73
CA GLU A 280 35.47 -13.50 -17.27
C GLU A 280 36.69 -13.18 -16.37
N THR A 281 36.78 -11.97 -15.84
CA THR A 281 37.97 -11.43 -15.16
C THR A 281 37.76 -11.04 -13.69
N VAL A 282 36.52 -11.06 -13.16
CA VAL A 282 36.24 -10.68 -11.76
C VAL A 282 35.33 -11.70 -11.04
N PRO A 283 35.90 -12.61 -10.21
CA PRO A 283 35.11 -13.56 -9.43
C PRO A 283 34.54 -12.92 -8.15
N THR A 284 33.41 -12.22 -8.25
CA THR A 284 32.67 -11.71 -7.08
C THR A 284 31.16 -11.87 -7.24
N ASN A 285 30.53 -12.74 -6.44
CA ASN A 285 29.07 -12.91 -6.39
C ASN A 285 28.33 -11.69 -5.78
N SER A 286 29.07 -10.70 -5.27
CA SER A 286 28.64 -9.61 -4.38
C SER A 286 28.60 -8.24 -5.09
N ALA A 287 27.62 -8.04 -5.98
CA ALA A 287 27.39 -6.76 -6.65
C ALA A 287 25.95 -6.61 -7.16
N ILE A 288 25.41 -5.39 -7.15
CA ILE A 288 24.07 -5.09 -7.70
C ILE A 288 23.93 -5.46 -9.18
N ARG A 289 25.00 -5.35 -9.99
CA ARG A 289 25.03 -5.83 -11.39
C ARG A 289 24.75 -7.34 -11.46
N ASN A 290 25.31 -8.16 -10.55
CA ASN A 290 25.03 -9.61 -10.55
C ASN A 290 23.58 -9.91 -10.17
N PHE A 291 23.07 -9.31 -9.08
CA PHE A 291 21.67 -9.44 -8.67
C PHE A 291 20.69 -9.03 -9.79
N PHE A 292 20.96 -7.90 -10.44
CA PHE A 292 20.22 -7.47 -11.63
C PHE A 292 20.30 -8.47 -12.79
N CYS A 293 21.44 -9.14 -13.01
CA CYS A 293 21.58 -10.17 -14.05
C CYS A 293 20.83 -11.48 -13.72
N HIS A 294 20.66 -11.84 -12.44
CA HIS A 294 19.75 -12.92 -12.04
C HIS A 294 18.30 -12.57 -12.38
N ILE A 295 17.85 -11.33 -12.10
CA ILE A 295 16.49 -10.86 -12.40
C ILE A 295 16.26 -10.72 -13.93
N LYS A 296 17.08 -9.91 -14.61
CA LYS A 296 16.92 -9.56 -16.03
C LYS A 296 16.86 -10.76 -16.95
N LYS A 297 17.68 -11.79 -16.68
CA LYS A 297 17.85 -12.91 -17.61
C LYS A 297 16.75 -13.97 -17.51
N HIS A 298 16.14 -14.13 -16.33
CA HIS A 298 15.32 -15.31 -16.01
C HIS A 298 13.89 -14.99 -15.57
N PHE A 299 13.60 -13.75 -15.15
CA PHE A 299 12.28 -13.39 -14.61
C PHE A 299 11.70 -12.11 -15.22
N LEU A 300 12.51 -11.05 -15.33
CA LEU A 300 11.99 -9.71 -15.58
C LEU A 300 13.02 -8.84 -16.29
N ASP A 301 12.92 -8.76 -17.61
CA ASP A 301 13.73 -7.84 -18.41
C ASP A 301 13.16 -6.41 -18.42
N TYR A 302 13.79 -5.53 -19.20
CA TYR A 302 13.49 -4.10 -19.20
C TYR A 302 12.11 -3.80 -19.79
N ASP A 303 11.80 -4.42 -20.92
CA ASP A 303 10.54 -4.22 -21.64
C ASP A 303 9.37 -4.77 -20.82
N LEU A 304 9.51 -5.95 -20.20
CA LEU A 304 8.47 -6.50 -19.31
C LEU A 304 8.30 -5.67 -18.03
N LEU A 305 9.39 -5.17 -17.42
CA LEU A 305 9.31 -4.27 -16.26
C LEU A 305 8.57 -2.96 -16.62
N GLN A 306 8.81 -2.41 -17.81
CA GLN A 306 8.14 -1.19 -18.26
C GLN A 306 6.66 -1.45 -18.60
N GLN A 307 6.31 -2.63 -19.12
CA GLN A 307 4.93 -3.05 -19.35
C GLN A 307 4.16 -3.28 -18.03
N LEU A 308 4.74 -3.97 -17.05
CA LEU A 308 4.10 -4.21 -15.76
C LEU A 308 3.86 -2.91 -14.97
N ALA A 309 4.72 -1.90 -15.15
CA ALA A 309 4.61 -0.61 -14.49
C ALA A 309 3.65 0.37 -15.17
N ASP A 310 3.30 0.15 -16.45
CA ASP A 310 2.51 1.05 -17.31
C ASP A 310 3.00 2.52 -17.30
N MET A 311 4.31 2.73 -17.09
CA MET A 311 4.92 4.06 -17.00
C MET A 311 6.41 4.06 -17.34
N PRO A 312 7.00 5.19 -17.78
CA PRO A 312 8.44 5.29 -18.01
C PRO A 312 9.24 5.01 -16.73
N ILE A 313 10.26 4.15 -16.84
CA ILE A 313 11.19 3.83 -15.75
C ILE A 313 12.09 5.04 -15.41
N PHE A 314 12.46 5.81 -16.44
CA PHE A 314 13.27 7.01 -16.34
C PHE A 314 12.58 8.19 -17.02
N ILE A 315 12.74 9.39 -16.45
CA ILE A 315 12.26 10.66 -17.05
C ILE A 315 13.33 11.37 -17.88
N LYS A 316 14.62 11.03 -17.68
CA LYS A 316 15.77 11.67 -18.32
C LYS A 316 17.00 10.77 -18.20
N GLY A 317 17.91 10.83 -19.17
CA GLY A 317 19.19 10.11 -19.12
C GLY A 317 19.58 9.47 -20.45
N PRO A 318 20.54 8.53 -20.46
CA PRO A 318 21.05 7.88 -21.66
C PRO A 318 20.32 6.56 -22.02
N HIS A 319 19.30 6.18 -21.26
CA HIS A 319 18.51 4.97 -21.50
C HIS A 319 17.40 5.26 -22.53
N SER A 320 16.99 4.23 -23.28
CA SER A 320 15.85 4.30 -24.21
C SER A 320 14.69 3.46 -23.70
N ASP A 321 13.50 3.64 -24.31
CA ASP A 321 12.25 2.93 -23.98
C ASP A 321 12.29 1.40 -24.18
N LYS A 322 13.45 0.85 -24.58
CA LYS A 322 13.70 -0.59 -24.75
C LYS A 322 15.09 -1.04 -24.26
N GLN A 323 15.94 -0.14 -23.77
CA GLN A 323 17.30 -0.52 -23.39
C GLN A 323 18.00 0.42 -22.38
N LEU A 324 18.53 -0.20 -21.33
CA LEU A 324 19.53 0.43 -20.46
C LEU A 324 20.86 0.63 -21.21
N SER A 325 21.22 1.88 -21.50
CA SER A 325 22.62 2.26 -21.69
C SER A 325 23.39 2.12 -20.36
N LEU A 326 24.36 1.21 -20.30
CA LEU A 326 25.12 0.89 -19.07
C LEU A 326 26.54 1.49 -19.05
N GLU A 327 27.02 1.94 -20.20
CA GLU A 327 28.43 2.30 -20.46
C GLU A 327 28.61 3.80 -20.77
N ASN A 328 27.61 4.63 -20.45
CA ASN A 328 27.73 6.08 -20.55
C ASN A 328 28.38 6.66 -19.28
N GLU A 329 29.55 7.28 -19.43
CA GLU A 329 30.31 7.86 -18.31
C GLU A 329 29.75 9.21 -17.84
N TYR A 330 29.22 10.02 -18.78
CA TYR A 330 28.89 11.44 -18.56
C TYR A 330 27.37 11.70 -18.44
N GLN A 331 26.55 10.65 -18.49
CA GLN A 331 25.11 10.73 -18.26
C GLN A 331 24.64 9.51 -17.47
N PHE A 332 23.59 9.66 -16.67
CA PHE A 332 22.95 8.57 -15.93
C PHE A 332 21.43 8.73 -15.96
N GLY A 333 20.70 7.64 -15.69
CA GLY A 333 19.24 7.65 -15.61
C GLY A 333 18.72 8.35 -14.36
N TYR A 334 17.84 9.32 -14.58
CA TYR A 334 17.00 9.98 -13.60
C TYR A 334 15.70 9.17 -13.52
N TYR A 335 15.45 8.51 -12.40
CA TYR A 335 14.26 7.65 -12.27
C TYR A 335 12.97 8.48 -12.27
N ASN A 336 11.88 7.86 -12.74
CA ASN A 336 10.54 8.36 -12.50
C ASN A 336 10.16 8.11 -11.03
N LYS A 337 9.88 9.17 -10.25
CA LYS A 337 9.51 9.08 -8.83
C LYS A 337 8.27 8.20 -8.57
N VAL A 338 7.30 8.21 -9.49
CA VAL A 338 6.11 7.36 -9.46
C VAL A 338 6.47 5.89 -9.65
N PHE A 339 7.41 5.58 -10.56
CA PHE A 339 7.91 4.22 -10.78
C PHE A 339 8.66 3.66 -9.56
N VAL A 340 9.46 4.49 -8.87
CA VAL A 340 10.16 4.05 -7.64
C VAL A 340 9.15 3.76 -6.52
N THR A 341 8.09 4.57 -6.43
CA THR A 341 6.96 4.32 -5.50
C THR A 341 6.26 3.01 -5.83
N TRP A 342 5.90 2.80 -7.11
CA TRP A 342 5.30 1.55 -7.60
C TRP A 342 6.19 0.33 -7.36
N LEU A 343 7.52 0.44 -7.52
CA LEU A 343 8.48 -0.62 -7.17
C LEU A 343 8.38 -0.99 -5.69
N LYS A 344 8.43 0.00 -4.78
CA LYS A 344 8.31 -0.21 -3.32
C LYS A 344 7.02 -0.95 -2.97
N ASP A 345 5.89 -0.56 -3.58
CA ASP A 345 4.58 -1.11 -3.25
C ASP A 345 4.34 -2.53 -3.83
N ASN A 346 4.95 -2.89 -4.96
CA ASN A 346 4.71 -4.18 -5.63
C ASN A 346 5.83 -5.22 -5.43
N PHE A 347 7.11 -4.83 -5.32
CA PHE A 347 8.24 -5.77 -5.36
C PHE A 347 8.56 -6.44 -4.01
N ILE A 348 7.80 -6.15 -2.95
CA ILE A 348 8.00 -6.70 -1.61
C ILE A 348 6.72 -7.42 -1.12
N PRO A 349 6.21 -8.46 -1.82
CA PRO A 349 4.97 -9.15 -1.42
C PRO A 349 5.05 -9.78 -0.02
N ALA A 350 6.26 -10.12 0.43
CA ALA A 350 6.55 -10.59 1.79
C ALA A 350 6.19 -9.57 2.90
N ALA A 351 6.03 -8.28 2.57
CA ALA A 351 5.57 -7.27 3.52
C ALA A 351 4.16 -7.62 4.05
N GLN A 352 3.24 -8.01 3.15
CA GLN A 352 1.85 -8.36 3.48
C GLN A 352 1.65 -9.88 3.69
N ASP A 353 2.42 -10.72 3.01
CA ASP A 353 2.28 -12.17 3.04
C ASP A 353 3.32 -12.83 3.97
N GLN A 354 2.90 -13.13 5.21
CA GLN A 354 3.77 -13.73 6.23
C GLN A 354 4.20 -15.17 5.89
N THR A 355 3.38 -15.92 5.14
CA THR A 355 3.70 -17.29 4.72
C THR A 355 4.77 -17.26 3.64
N PHE A 356 4.59 -16.38 2.64
CA PHE A 356 5.58 -16.14 1.61
C PHE A 356 6.90 -15.64 2.20
N ARG A 357 6.87 -14.67 3.12
CA ARG A 357 8.07 -14.17 3.84
C ARG A 357 8.88 -15.30 4.49
N LYS A 358 8.21 -16.26 5.15
CA LYS A 358 8.88 -17.44 5.75
C LYS A 358 9.54 -18.33 4.70
N ALA A 359 8.89 -18.52 3.55
CA ALA A 359 9.43 -19.31 2.45
C ALA A 359 10.64 -18.64 1.76
N THR A 360 10.63 -17.31 1.63
CA THR A 360 11.69 -16.55 0.95
C THR A 360 12.81 -16.05 1.86
N GLN A 361 12.69 -16.16 3.19
CA GLN A 361 13.69 -15.71 4.17
C GLN A 361 15.10 -16.23 3.84
N VAL A 362 15.25 -17.52 3.51
CA VAL A 362 16.55 -18.13 3.15
C VAL A 362 17.14 -17.54 1.87
N ILE A 363 16.29 -17.15 0.92
CA ILE A 363 16.69 -16.52 -0.34
C ILE A 363 17.12 -15.06 -0.08
N PHE A 364 16.38 -14.33 0.76
CA PHE A 364 16.81 -13.00 1.23
C PHE A 364 18.18 -13.09 1.94
N ASP A 365 18.32 -13.99 2.90
CA ASP A 365 19.52 -14.11 3.74
C ASP A 365 20.79 -14.46 2.93
N ASN A 366 20.66 -15.29 1.89
CA ASN A 366 21.78 -15.72 1.05
C ASN A 366 22.10 -14.75 -0.12
N TYR A 367 21.11 -14.09 -0.72
CA TYR A 367 21.28 -13.34 -1.98
C TYR A 367 21.05 -11.83 -1.90
N VAL A 368 20.28 -11.35 -0.91
CA VAL A 368 19.84 -9.94 -0.83
C VAL A 368 20.44 -9.22 0.37
N LYS A 369 20.61 -9.91 1.50
CA LYS A 369 20.97 -9.35 2.81
C LYS A 369 22.25 -8.50 2.82
N SER A 370 23.34 -8.96 2.20
CA SER A 370 24.59 -8.18 2.12
C SER A 370 24.34 -6.84 1.44
N LEU A 371 23.77 -6.87 0.24
CA LEU A 371 23.53 -5.68 -0.56
C LEU A 371 22.57 -4.71 0.14
N ALA A 372 21.47 -5.22 0.71
CA ALA A 372 20.49 -4.42 1.43
C ALA A 372 21.09 -3.75 2.68
N ARG A 373 21.84 -4.50 3.51
CA ARG A 373 22.58 -3.94 4.66
C ARG A 373 23.62 -2.90 4.24
N THR A 374 24.39 -3.17 3.19
CA THR A 374 25.40 -2.23 2.68
C THR A 374 24.74 -0.93 2.22
N PHE A 375 23.66 -1.01 1.42
CA PHE A 375 22.95 0.18 0.94
C PHE A 375 22.30 0.96 2.09
N TYR A 376 21.76 0.26 3.10
CA TYR A 376 21.11 0.88 4.26
C TYR A 376 22.12 1.66 5.12
N LEU A 377 23.25 1.03 5.50
CA LEU A 377 24.29 1.74 6.27
C LEU A 377 24.91 2.91 5.49
N VAL A 378 25.10 2.75 4.18
CA VAL A 378 25.68 3.82 3.37
C VAL A 378 24.70 4.97 3.18
N HIS A 379 23.39 4.74 3.22
CA HIS A 379 22.40 5.82 3.33
C HIS A 379 22.58 6.59 4.64
N GLU A 380 22.40 5.92 5.79
CA GLU A 380 22.49 6.53 7.11
C GLU A 380 23.79 7.34 7.30
N LEU A 381 24.94 6.73 6.98
CA LEU A 381 26.28 7.34 7.16
C LEU A 381 26.63 8.45 6.15
N LEU A 382 25.83 8.62 5.09
CA LEU A 382 26.00 9.67 4.07
C LEU A 382 25.01 10.82 4.28
N PHE A 383 23.82 10.53 4.83
CA PHE A 383 22.78 11.52 5.14
C PHE A 383 22.94 12.15 6.55
N ASP A 384 23.65 11.48 7.46
CA ASP A 384 24.21 12.08 8.70
C ASP A 384 25.19 13.25 8.40
N ASP A 385 25.68 13.35 7.16
CA ASP A 385 26.70 14.31 6.71
C ASP A 385 26.26 15.05 5.44
N LEU A 386 25.12 15.74 5.52
CA LEU A 386 24.50 16.44 4.37
C LEU A 386 25.44 17.45 3.68
N ALA A 387 26.37 18.06 4.42
CA ALA A 387 27.37 18.97 3.86
C ALA A 387 28.35 18.24 2.94
N TYR A 388 28.90 17.11 3.38
CA TYR A 388 29.74 16.23 2.57
C TYR A 388 28.98 15.68 1.36
N LEU A 389 27.73 15.23 1.55
CA LEU A 389 26.88 14.73 0.48
C LEU A 389 26.61 15.79 -0.60
N LYS A 390 26.25 17.02 -0.22
CA LYS A 390 26.08 18.15 -1.17
C LYS A 390 27.40 18.50 -1.89
N GLN A 391 28.55 18.43 -1.20
CA GLN A 391 29.87 18.64 -1.82
C GLN A 391 30.22 17.57 -2.87
N GLU A 392 29.98 16.29 -2.56
CA GLU A 392 30.27 15.18 -3.48
C GLU A 392 29.31 15.16 -4.69
N GLN A 393 28.05 15.58 -4.52
CA GLN A 393 27.12 15.82 -5.64
C GLN A 393 27.64 16.90 -6.59
N ALA A 394 27.99 18.08 -6.06
CA ALA A 394 28.51 19.19 -6.86
C ALA A 394 29.82 18.81 -7.58
N THR A 395 30.71 18.09 -6.90
CA THR A 395 31.95 17.57 -7.48
C THR A 395 31.67 16.57 -8.61
N TYR A 396 30.73 15.65 -8.41
CA TYR A 396 30.35 14.65 -9.42
C TYR A 396 29.69 15.28 -10.66
N LEU A 397 28.80 16.26 -10.45
CA LEU A 397 28.14 17.00 -11.52
C LEU A 397 29.13 17.84 -12.34
N GLU A 398 30.08 18.51 -11.70
CA GLU A 398 31.09 19.31 -12.41
C GLU A 398 32.05 18.44 -13.22
N LEU A 399 32.48 17.29 -12.67
CA LEU A 399 33.30 16.31 -13.39
C LEU A 399 32.56 15.70 -14.60
N ILE A 400 31.25 15.52 -14.51
CA ILE A 400 30.40 15.18 -15.66
C ILE A 400 30.36 16.33 -16.67
N ARG A 401 30.00 17.53 -16.23
CA ARG A 401 29.76 18.71 -17.09
C ARG A 401 31.00 19.12 -17.89
N THR A 402 32.18 18.88 -17.34
CA THR A 402 33.49 19.17 -17.96
C THR A 402 34.07 18.00 -18.76
N HIS A 403 33.43 16.83 -18.76
CA HIS A 403 33.97 15.56 -19.26
C HIS A 403 35.35 15.21 -18.66
N GLN A 404 35.52 15.41 -17.35
CA GLN A 404 36.75 15.11 -16.60
C GLN A 404 36.59 13.99 -15.56
N LEU A 405 35.43 13.32 -15.53
CA LEU A 405 35.15 12.22 -14.60
C LEU A 405 36.22 11.10 -14.72
N PRO A 406 37.01 10.81 -13.67
CA PRO A 406 38.03 9.79 -13.73
C PRO A 406 37.46 8.38 -13.94
N ALA A 407 38.16 7.56 -14.72
CA ALA A 407 37.85 6.14 -14.87
C ALA A 407 37.72 5.47 -13.48
N HIS A 408 36.60 4.76 -13.28
CA HIS A 408 36.23 4.14 -12.00
C HIS A 408 36.12 5.10 -10.79
N TYR A 409 35.84 6.40 -10.99
CA TYR A 409 35.71 7.46 -9.96
C TYR A 409 35.19 6.99 -8.58
N PHE A 410 34.08 6.26 -8.55
CA PHE A 410 33.42 5.81 -7.32
C PHE A 410 34.23 4.81 -6.48
N LEU A 411 35.28 4.18 -7.01
CA LEU A 411 36.17 3.33 -6.20
C LEU A 411 36.93 4.10 -5.11
N LYS A 412 36.97 5.45 -5.16
CA LYS A 412 37.47 6.26 -4.03
C LYS A 412 36.69 5.98 -2.72
N TYR A 413 35.43 5.60 -2.83
CA TYR A 413 34.54 5.32 -1.70
C TYR A 413 34.63 3.88 -1.15
N LYS A 414 35.56 3.04 -1.63
CA LYS A 414 35.59 1.60 -1.31
C LYS A 414 35.68 1.24 0.18
N ASN A 415 36.14 2.17 1.02
CA ASN A 415 36.14 2.09 2.49
C ASN A 415 35.45 3.30 3.13
N PHE A 416 34.33 3.74 2.55
CA PHE A 416 33.53 4.86 3.08
C PHE A 416 33.20 4.67 4.56
N LYS A 417 33.47 5.71 5.37
CA LYS A 417 33.31 5.77 6.84
C LYS A 417 33.78 4.49 7.59
N GLY A 418 34.79 3.79 7.06
CA GLY A 418 35.40 2.59 7.67
C GLY A 418 34.64 1.27 7.46
N LEU A 419 33.65 1.21 6.57
CA LEU A 419 32.79 0.03 6.39
C LEU A 419 33.54 -1.25 5.98
N THR A 420 34.67 -1.17 5.27
CA THR A 420 35.49 -2.35 4.94
C THR A 420 36.08 -2.99 6.20
N ALA A 421 36.49 -2.20 7.19
CA ALA A 421 36.98 -2.71 8.47
C ALA A 421 35.85 -3.39 9.28
N LYS A 422 34.60 -2.95 9.07
CA LYS A 422 33.38 -3.64 9.55
C LYS A 422 32.96 -4.84 8.68
N LYS A 423 33.81 -5.29 7.75
CA LYS A 423 33.64 -6.44 6.83
C LYS A 423 32.58 -6.28 5.73
N PHE A 424 32.12 -5.06 5.43
CA PHE A 424 31.24 -4.83 4.27
C PHE A 424 32.04 -4.89 2.95
N PRO A 425 31.50 -5.45 1.85
CA PRO A 425 32.27 -5.65 0.62
C PRO A 425 32.65 -4.32 -0.06
N GLU A 426 33.94 -4.10 -0.32
CA GLU A 426 34.48 -2.85 -0.89
C GLU A 426 33.71 -2.34 -2.12
N ARG A 427 33.35 -3.26 -3.03
CA ARG A 427 32.61 -2.94 -4.27
C ARG A 427 31.14 -2.61 -4.01
N GLU A 428 30.49 -3.24 -3.04
CA GLU A 428 29.11 -2.90 -2.65
C GLU A 428 29.07 -1.51 -2.01
N VAL A 429 30.02 -1.21 -1.10
CA VAL A 429 30.12 0.11 -0.44
C VAL A 429 30.34 1.23 -1.46
N ALA A 430 31.30 1.06 -2.39
CA ALA A 430 31.54 2.03 -3.46
C ALA A 430 30.31 2.22 -4.37
N THR A 431 29.58 1.14 -4.67
CA THR A 431 28.36 1.18 -5.50
C THR A 431 27.19 1.84 -4.77
N ALA A 432 27.05 1.63 -3.47
CA ALA A 432 26.01 2.25 -2.66
C ALA A 432 26.19 3.78 -2.56
N VAL A 433 27.43 4.26 -2.35
CA VAL A 433 27.70 5.72 -2.38
C VAL A 433 27.40 6.29 -3.76
N ALA A 434 27.80 5.60 -4.83
CA ALA A 434 27.50 6.00 -6.21
C ALA A 434 26.00 6.08 -6.50
N PHE A 435 25.23 5.15 -5.94
CA PHE A 435 23.78 5.09 -6.07
C PHE A 435 23.14 6.28 -5.34
N TRP A 436 23.40 6.46 -4.05
CA TRP A 436 22.75 7.52 -3.25
C TRP A 436 23.10 8.94 -3.71
N ILE A 437 24.34 9.20 -4.16
CA ILE A 437 24.70 10.48 -4.78
C ILE A 437 23.83 10.76 -6.01
N ARG A 438 23.61 9.75 -6.89
CA ARG A 438 22.75 9.89 -8.08
C ARG A 438 21.26 10.02 -7.72
N ARG A 439 20.79 9.33 -6.68
CA ARG A 439 19.39 9.40 -6.21
C ARG A 439 19.01 10.73 -5.56
N MET A 440 19.98 11.41 -4.96
CA MET A 440 19.78 12.79 -4.51
C MET A 440 19.71 13.79 -5.68
N ILE A 441 20.49 13.57 -6.75
CA ILE A 441 20.50 14.45 -7.92
C ILE A 441 19.23 14.29 -8.78
N ASP A 442 18.61 13.11 -8.80
CA ASP A 442 17.32 12.90 -9.49
C ASP A 442 16.08 12.98 -8.60
N GLY A 443 16.23 13.30 -7.31
CA GLY A 443 15.12 13.53 -6.38
C GLY A 443 14.32 12.28 -6.02
N THR A 444 14.91 11.08 -6.13
CA THR A 444 14.25 9.79 -5.81
C THR A 444 14.89 9.03 -4.63
N ALA A 445 15.80 9.67 -3.89
CA ALA A 445 16.49 9.05 -2.76
C ALA A 445 15.52 8.54 -1.68
N ASP A 446 14.53 9.35 -1.31
CA ASP A 446 13.61 9.06 -0.21
C ASP A 446 12.68 7.87 -0.55
N GLU A 447 12.23 7.75 -1.80
CA GLU A 447 11.40 6.61 -2.24
C GLU A 447 12.21 5.32 -2.30
N PHE A 448 13.45 5.37 -2.80
CA PHE A 448 14.34 4.21 -2.78
C PHE A 448 14.74 3.81 -1.35
N PHE A 449 14.92 4.78 -0.45
CA PHE A 449 15.19 4.47 0.96
C PHE A 449 13.95 3.97 1.70
N ALA A 450 12.75 4.48 1.39
CA ALA A 450 11.49 3.93 1.91
C ALA A 450 11.29 2.48 1.47
N GLY A 451 11.57 2.14 0.20
CA GLY A 451 11.59 0.77 -0.31
C GLY A 451 12.62 -0.12 0.38
N LEU A 452 13.85 0.37 0.56
CA LEU A 452 14.88 -0.37 1.27
C LEU A 452 14.55 -0.57 2.75
N LYS A 453 13.98 0.44 3.41
CA LYS A 453 13.52 0.38 4.80
C LYS A 453 12.36 -0.59 4.95
N LEU A 454 11.39 -0.61 4.03
CA LEU A 454 10.33 -1.62 4.00
C LEU A 454 10.87 -3.04 3.81
N LEU A 455 11.83 -3.24 2.90
CA LEU A 455 12.50 -4.52 2.70
C LEU A 455 13.24 -5.00 3.96
N MET A 456 14.01 -4.10 4.57
CA MET A 456 14.79 -4.39 5.79
C MET A 456 13.89 -4.65 6.99
N MET A 457 12.81 -3.87 7.19
CA MET A 457 11.81 -4.14 8.23
C MET A 457 10.99 -5.42 7.96
N THR A 458 10.93 -5.88 6.70
CA THR A 458 10.26 -7.14 6.33
C THR A 458 11.09 -8.37 6.74
N TYR A 459 12.40 -8.40 6.43
CA TYR A 459 13.23 -9.61 6.57
C TYR A 459 14.37 -9.53 7.62
N ASP A 460 14.72 -8.35 8.12
CA ASP A 460 15.93 -8.12 8.91
C ASP A 460 15.80 -6.94 9.91
N ALA A 461 14.59 -6.76 10.46
CA ALA A 461 14.20 -5.58 11.24
C ALA A 461 15.15 -5.25 12.40
N ASN A 462 15.74 -6.27 13.05
CA ASN A 462 16.71 -6.06 14.13
C ASN A 462 17.92 -5.22 13.68
N PHE A 463 18.46 -5.48 12.48
CA PHE A 463 19.59 -4.71 11.94
C PHE A 463 19.17 -3.28 11.59
N ALA A 464 17.99 -3.12 11.00
CA ALA A 464 17.43 -1.81 10.69
C ALA A 464 17.17 -0.98 11.95
N LEU A 465 16.68 -1.58 13.03
CA LEU A 465 16.42 -0.88 14.30
C LEU A 465 17.69 -0.62 15.11
N GLU A 466 18.72 -1.48 15.00
CA GLU A 466 20.04 -1.28 15.61
C GLU A 466 20.84 -0.15 14.91
N HIS A 467 20.70 -0.05 13.59
CA HIS A 467 21.48 0.87 12.75
C HIS A 467 20.69 2.04 12.16
N ALA A 468 19.39 2.15 12.45
CA ALA A 468 18.67 3.40 12.31
C ALA A 468 19.33 4.40 13.27
N HIS A 469 20.13 5.30 12.71
CA HIS A 469 20.70 6.36 13.51
C HIS A 469 19.53 7.20 14.08
N ARG A 470 19.72 7.77 15.27
CA ARG A 470 18.88 8.90 15.67
C ARG A 470 19.26 10.05 14.77
N SER A 471 18.67 10.11 13.57
CA SER A 471 18.71 11.27 12.71
C SER A 471 18.43 12.49 13.60
N PRO A 472 19.26 13.54 13.56
CA PRO A 472 18.91 14.79 14.24
C PRO A 472 17.49 15.15 13.76
N LYS A 473 16.59 15.51 14.70
CA LYS A 473 15.16 15.78 14.42
C LYS A 473 15.07 16.53 13.09
N TRP A 474 14.59 15.86 12.05
CA TRP A 474 14.80 16.33 10.69
C TRP A 474 13.89 17.53 10.47
N THR A 475 14.45 18.73 10.65
CA THR A 475 13.86 19.93 10.09
C THR A 475 13.96 19.78 8.58
N TYR A 476 12.84 19.86 7.88
CA TYR A 476 12.74 19.54 6.45
C TYR A 476 13.49 20.60 5.65
N GLN A 477 14.80 20.38 5.45
CA GLN A 477 15.57 21.20 4.54
C GLN A 477 15.17 20.83 3.11
N ARG A 478 14.16 21.56 2.62
CA ARG A 478 13.52 21.44 1.30
C ARG A 478 14.54 21.01 0.23
N PRO A 479 14.21 20.02 -0.63
CA PRO A 479 15.12 19.56 -1.66
C PRO A 479 15.56 20.72 -2.55
N LEU A 480 16.78 20.65 -3.08
CA LEU A 480 17.30 21.67 -3.98
C LEU A 480 16.49 21.66 -5.28
N TYR A 481 15.50 22.54 -5.34
CA TYR A 481 14.51 22.69 -6.39
C TYR A 481 15.07 22.39 -7.80
N ILE A 482 14.39 21.50 -8.53
CA ILE A 482 14.12 21.81 -9.94
C ILE A 482 13.46 23.18 -9.89
N GLN A 483 14.15 24.23 -10.34
CA GLN A 483 13.64 25.61 -10.28
C GLN A 483 12.18 25.60 -10.77
N PRO A 484 11.19 25.83 -9.89
CA PRO A 484 9.81 25.80 -10.31
C PRO A 484 9.62 26.90 -11.35
N PRO A 485 8.65 26.76 -12.27
CA PRO A 485 8.35 27.84 -13.20
C PRO A 485 8.16 29.15 -12.44
N THR A 486 8.80 30.23 -12.91
CA THR A 486 8.63 31.53 -12.26
C THR A 486 7.18 31.97 -12.51
N LEU A 487 6.34 31.82 -11.50
CA LEU A 487 4.94 32.20 -11.57
C LEU A 487 4.82 33.71 -11.32
N THR A 488 4.08 34.39 -12.19
CA THR A 488 3.74 35.81 -12.04
C THR A 488 2.22 35.93 -12.02
N PHE A 489 1.70 36.54 -10.96
CA PHE A 489 0.27 36.73 -10.75
C PHE A 489 -0.13 38.15 -11.19
N GLN A 490 -1.19 38.26 -11.98
CA GLN A 490 -1.77 39.55 -12.39
C GLN A 490 -3.22 39.64 -11.90
N LEU A 491 -3.53 40.71 -11.18
CA LEU A 491 -4.82 40.96 -10.55
C LEU A 491 -5.65 41.91 -11.42
N PHE A 492 -6.88 41.52 -11.78
CA PHE A 492 -7.71 42.29 -12.72
C PHE A 492 -8.96 42.89 -12.08
N ASN A 493 -9.34 44.07 -12.60
CA ASN A 493 -10.51 44.84 -12.22
C ASN A 493 -10.56 45.19 -10.71
N ARG A 494 -9.37 45.40 -10.12
CA ARG A 494 -9.16 45.82 -8.73
C ARG A 494 -9.96 47.09 -8.42
N THR A 495 -11.02 46.94 -7.65
CA THR A 495 -11.86 48.04 -7.16
C THR A 495 -11.60 48.22 -5.68
N VAL A 496 -10.84 49.27 -5.33
CA VAL A 496 -10.60 49.65 -3.94
C VAL A 496 -11.90 50.21 -3.34
N LYS A 497 -12.29 49.70 -2.18
CA LYS A 497 -13.35 50.30 -1.34
C LYS A 497 -12.67 51.30 -0.40
N GLU A 498 -13.17 52.54 -0.33
CA GLU A 498 -12.65 53.50 0.65
C GLU A 498 -12.82 52.94 2.08
N PRO A 499 -11.80 53.07 2.95
CA PRO A 499 -11.84 52.51 4.29
C PRO A 499 -12.96 53.15 5.11
N THR A 500 -13.71 52.33 5.84
CA THR A 500 -14.68 52.83 6.82
C THR A 500 -13.98 53.02 8.16
N ALA A 501 -14.58 53.78 9.08
CA ALA A 501 -13.95 54.12 10.37
C ALA A 501 -13.65 52.92 11.31
N THR A 502 -13.93 51.68 10.88
CA THR A 502 -13.65 50.42 11.58
C THR A 502 -13.24 49.28 10.62
N ALA A 503 -12.76 49.58 9.41
CA ALA A 503 -12.33 48.54 8.44
C ALA A 503 -11.17 49.03 7.56
N GLU A 504 -10.19 48.15 7.37
CA GLU A 504 -8.94 48.36 6.61
C GLU A 504 -9.19 48.52 5.09
N GLU A 505 -8.18 49.00 4.35
CA GLU A 505 -8.31 49.15 2.91
C GLU A 505 -8.42 47.79 2.21
N SER A 506 -9.50 47.60 1.46
CA SER A 506 -9.84 46.32 0.85
C SER A 506 -10.17 46.46 -0.63
N ALA A 507 -9.67 45.52 -1.43
CA ALA A 507 -9.68 45.59 -2.87
C ALA A 507 -10.41 44.38 -3.48
N GLN A 508 -11.59 44.62 -4.05
CA GLN A 508 -12.35 43.58 -4.75
C GLN A 508 -11.74 43.30 -6.13
N ILE A 509 -11.54 42.03 -6.46
CA ILE A 509 -10.90 41.56 -7.70
C ILE A 509 -11.81 40.54 -8.40
N GLU A 510 -11.90 40.62 -9.73
CA GLU A 510 -12.78 39.74 -10.52
C GLU A 510 -12.10 38.45 -10.99
N LYS A 511 -10.78 38.50 -11.24
CA LYS A 511 -9.96 37.35 -11.65
C LYS A 511 -8.49 37.55 -11.31
N ILE A 512 -7.78 36.44 -11.14
CA ILE A 512 -6.32 36.36 -11.07
C ILE A 512 -5.84 35.59 -12.30
N GLU A 513 -4.86 36.13 -13.01
CA GLU A 513 -4.19 35.45 -14.13
C GLU A 513 -2.78 35.04 -13.71
N ILE A 514 -2.48 33.75 -13.89
CA ILE A 514 -1.22 33.12 -13.50
C ILE A 514 -0.41 32.90 -14.77
N TYR A 515 0.78 33.47 -14.82
CA TYR A 515 1.71 33.38 -15.96
C TYR A 515 2.93 32.56 -15.57
N GLN A 516 3.38 31.70 -16.47
CA GLN A 516 4.57 30.86 -16.32
C GLN A 516 5.75 31.48 -17.07
N ASN A 517 6.91 31.63 -16.44
CA ASN A 517 8.19 31.99 -17.08
C ASN A 517 8.19 33.28 -17.95
N ASN A 518 7.27 34.22 -17.70
CA ASN A 518 6.98 35.41 -18.53
C ASN A 518 6.37 35.11 -19.92
N ASP A 519 5.63 34.02 -20.06
CA ASP A 519 4.83 33.74 -21.26
C ASP A 519 3.80 34.85 -21.55
N SER A 520 3.46 35.03 -22.83
CA SER A 520 2.55 36.11 -23.28
C SER A 520 1.06 35.82 -23.08
N TYR A 521 0.71 34.67 -22.50
CA TYR A 521 -0.66 34.23 -22.22
C TYR A 521 -0.71 33.63 -20.80
N PRO A 522 -1.83 33.77 -20.08
CA PRO A 522 -1.97 33.13 -18.78
C PRO A 522 -1.98 31.61 -18.96
N PHE A 523 -1.16 30.95 -18.14
CA PHE A 523 -1.16 29.51 -17.93
C PHE A 523 -2.47 29.07 -17.27
N GLN A 524 -3.01 29.87 -16.36
CA GLN A 524 -4.32 29.67 -15.75
C GLN A 524 -5.00 30.99 -15.40
N THR A 525 -6.33 31.01 -15.41
CA THR A 525 -7.14 32.11 -14.88
C THR A 525 -8.03 31.57 -13.76
N ILE A 526 -7.88 32.12 -12.55
CA ILE A 526 -8.78 31.88 -11.42
C ILE A 526 -9.83 33.00 -11.41
N GLN A 527 -11.10 32.64 -11.40
CA GLN A 527 -12.22 33.57 -11.32
C GLN A 527 -13.24 33.05 -10.30
N GLU A 528 -13.33 33.73 -9.16
CA GLU A 528 -14.21 33.40 -8.05
C GLU A 528 -15.02 34.65 -7.65
N PRO A 529 -16.32 34.52 -7.34
CA PRO A 529 -17.15 35.66 -6.97
C PRO A 529 -16.77 36.19 -5.58
N ASN A 530 -16.49 37.49 -5.51
CA ASN A 530 -16.15 38.23 -4.29
C ASN A 530 -14.78 37.88 -3.66
N MET A 531 -13.74 37.69 -4.47
CA MET A 531 -12.36 37.81 -3.95
C MET A 531 -12.12 39.26 -3.49
N ILE A 532 -11.67 39.42 -2.24
CA ILE A 532 -11.36 40.71 -1.61
C ILE A 532 -9.98 40.58 -0.96
N LEU A 533 -8.97 41.26 -1.52
CA LEU A 533 -7.66 41.32 -0.89
C LEU A 533 -7.62 42.41 0.19
N LEU A 534 -6.84 42.14 1.24
CA LEU A 534 -6.35 43.12 2.20
C LEU A 534 -5.15 43.89 1.61
N GLU A 535 -5.21 45.22 1.69
CA GLU A 535 -4.21 46.22 1.28
C GLU A 535 -3.49 45.97 -0.08
N GLU A 536 -2.18 46.25 -0.16
CA GLU A 536 -1.32 46.00 -1.32
C GLU A 536 -0.31 44.88 -1.01
N GLU A 537 -0.35 43.83 -1.84
CA GLU A 537 0.48 42.62 -1.80
C GLU A 537 0.19 41.60 -0.67
N ASP A 538 -0.12 42.01 0.56
CA ASP A 538 -0.25 41.09 1.71
C ASP A 538 -1.39 40.04 1.60
N GLY A 539 -2.49 40.35 0.92
CA GLY A 539 -3.61 39.40 0.79
C GLY A 539 -3.37 38.17 -0.12
N LEU A 540 -2.22 38.05 -0.78
CA LEU A 540 -1.93 37.00 -1.79
C LEU A 540 -0.66 36.21 -1.47
N GLU A 541 -0.81 35.16 -0.67
CA GLU A 541 0.28 34.33 -0.18
C GLU A 541 0.57 33.13 -1.11
N THR A 542 1.83 32.70 -1.18
CA THR A 542 2.24 31.51 -1.96
C THR A 542 3.20 30.62 -1.18
N GLU A 543 2.69 29.53 -0.63
CA GLU A 543 3.43 28.60 0.24
C GLU A 543 3.23 27.15 -0.21
N ASP A 544 4.05 26.23 0.29
CA ASP A 544 3.98 24.79 0.00
C ASP A 544 3.05 24.15 1.06
N MET A 545 1.74 24.28 0.86
CA MET A 545 0.72 23.98 1.87
C MET A 545 0.35 22.49 1.90
N ASN A 546 0.63 21.77 0.81
CA ASN A 546 0.45 20.32 0.71
C ASN A 546 1.74 19.50 0.96
N PHE A 547 2.90 20.16 1.03
CA PHE A 547 4.24 19.58 1.20
C PHE A 547 4.72 18.68 0.03
N ASP A 548 4.20 18.90 -1.19
CA ASP A 548 4.61 18.17 -2.39
C ASP A 548 5.83 18.79 -3.12
N GLY A 549 6.23 19.99 -2.73
CA GLY A 549 7.39 20.72 -3.27
C GLY A 549 7.06 21.85 -4.23
N TYR A 550 5.78 22.08 -4.56
CA TYR A 550 5.33 23.22 -5.37
C TYR A 550 4.83 24.36 -4.48
N ARG A 551 4.63 25.57 -5.06
CA ARG A 551 3.97 26.66 -4.34
C ARG A 551 2.48 26.64 -4.69
N ASP A 552 1.68 26.40 -3.68
CA ASP A 552 0.25 26.62 -3.67
C ASP A 552 -0.06 28.13 -3.54
N LEU A 553 -1.34 28.48 -3.58
CA LEU A 553 -1.84 29.86 -3.54
C LEU A 553 -2.93 29.99 -2.46
N ARG A 554 -2.75 30.92 -1.52
CA ARG A 554 -3.76 31.32 -0.54
C ARG A 554 -4.17 32.77 -0.83
N ILE A 555 -5.48 33.00 -0.92
CA ILE A 555 -6.09 34.31 -1.17
C ILE A 555 -6.88 34.68 0.08
N ALA A 556 -6.39 35.64 0.86
CA ALA A 556 -7.10 36.12 2.05
C ALA A 556 -8.49 36.68 1.69
N SER A 557 -9.39 36.71 2.68
CA SER A 557 -10.73 37.28 2.54
C SER A 557 -11.10 38.04 3.81
N THR A 558 -11.79 39.17 3.66
CA THR A 558 -12.24 40.01 4.79
C THR A 558 -13.52 39.49 5.46
N ASP A 559 -14.34 38.77 4.68
CA ASP A 559 -15.73 38.43 5.03
C ASP A 559 -15.92 36.92 5.26
N SER A 560 -14.86 36.12 5.11
CA SER A 560 -14.87 34.65 5.16
C SER A 560 -13.48 34.10 5.45
N ALA A 561 -13.37 32.78 5.61
CA ALA A 561 -12.09 32.10 5.43
C ALA A 561 -11.51 32.38 4.02
N SER A 562 -10.19 32.30 3.95
CA SER A 562 -9.34 32.45 2.77
C SER A 562 -9.63 31.37 1.74
N PHE A 563 -9.39 31.66 0.45
CA PHE A 563 -9.51 30.67 -0.63
C PHE A 563 -8.18 29.95 -0.84
N TYR A 564 -8.23 28.62 -0.87
CA TYR A 564 -7.06 27.76 -0.99
C TYR A 564 -6.99 27.08 -2.35
N TRP A 565 -5.87 27.19 -3.03
CA TRP A 565 -5.63 26.64 -4.36
C TRP A 565 -4.29 25.90 -4.38
N LEU A 566 -4.34 24.57 -4.46
CA LEU A 566 -3.14 23.72 -4.46
C LEU A 566 -2.65 23.45 -5.88
N PHE A 567 -1.35 23.47 -6.14
CA PHE A 567 -0.81 23.15 -7.45
C PHE A 567 -0.82 21.64 -7.69
N ASP A 568 -1.50 21.17 -8.74
CA ASP A 568 -1.41 19.77 -9.18
C ASP A 568 -0.29 19.65 -10.24
N PRO A 569 0.84 18.99 -9.93
CA PRO A 569 1.95 18.85 -10.87
C PRO A 569 1.72 17.83 -11.99
N HIS A 570 0.69 16.97 -11.88
CA HIS A 570 0.30 16.04 -12.93
C HIS A 570 -0.63 16.69 -13.95
N GLN A 571 -1.59 17.50 -13.49
CA GLN A 571 -2.50 18.26 -14.35
C GLN A 571 -1.90 19.58 -14.83
N GLN A 572 -0.84 20.07 -14.16
CA GLN A 572 -0.24 21.39 -14.35
C GLN A 572 -1.30 22.50 -14.29
N LEU A 573 -1.97 22.59 -13.14
CA LEU A 573 -2.91 23.66 -12.80
C LEU A 573 -3.19 23.69 -11.30
N PHE A 574 -3.56 24.85 -10.79
CA PHE A 574 -4.06 25.03 -9.42
C PHE A 574 -5.49 24.49 -9.29
N ILE A 575 -5.74 23.74 -8.21
CA ILE A 575 -7.02 23.12 -7.86
C ILE A 575 -7.49 23.66 -6.50
N ARG A 576 -8.70 24.19 -6.45
CA ARG A 576 -9.30 24.75 -5.23
C ARG A 576 -9.55 23.68 -4.16
N ASN A 577 -8.90 23.80 -3.01
CA ASN A 577 -9.07 22.88 -1.87
C ASN A 577 -10.07 23.46 -0.84
N LYS A 578 -11.31 22.96 -0.89
CA LYS A 578 -12.40 23.38 0.02
C LYS A 578 -12.34 22.74 1.40
N GLU A 579 -11.45 21.77 1.64
CA GLU A 579 -11.24 21.15 2.95
C GLU A 579 -10.40 22.09 3.83
N LEU A 580 -9.37 22.74 3.26
CA LEU A 580 -8.64 23.83 3.92
C LEU A 580 -9.53 25.05 4.20
N GLU A 581 -10.36 25.48 3.24
CA GLU A 581 -11.31 26.59 3.44
C GLU A 581 -12.27 26.34 4.62
N GLN A 582 -12.72 25.09 4.79
CA GLN A 582 -13.58 24.69 5.91
C GLN A 582 -12.83 24.62 7.24
N LEU A 583 -11.57 24.19 7.24
CA LEU A 583 -10.77 24.10 8.46
C LEU A 583 -10.30 25.48 8.95
N GLU A 584 -9.94 26.40 8.05
CA GLU A 584 -9.71 27.80 8.43
C GLU A 584 -10.98 28.43 9.01
N GLN A 585 -12.16 28.14 8.44
CA GLN A 585 -13.43 28.64 8.97
C GLN A 585 -13.76 28.13 10.39
N ILE A 586 -13.21 26.98 10.82
CA ILE A 586 -13.48 26.38 12.14
C ILE A 586 -12.38 26.71 13.16
N TYR A 587 -11.12 26.79 12.72
CA TYR A 587 -9.94 26.85 13.59
C TYR A 587 -8.94 27.98 13.26
N GLY A 588 -9.29 28.92 12.39
CA GLY A 588 -8.39 30.00 11.97
C GLY A 588 -7.25 29.54 11.05
N ILE A 589 -6.34 30.45 10.74
CA ILE A 589 -5.25 30.24 9.78
C ILE A 589 -4.30 29.14 10.33
N PRO A 590 -3.94 28.11 9.53
CA PRO A 590 -3.01 27.07 9.98
C PRO A 590 -1.55 27.55 9.96
N ASP A 591 -0.77 27.15 10.98
CA ASP A 591 0.70 27.18 10.86
C ASP A 591 1.17 26.01 9.97
N LEU A 592 2.24 26.24 9.19
CA LEU A 592 2.99 25.18 8.51
C LEU A 592 4.10 24.63 9.42
N ASP A 593 3.97 23.38 9.87
CA ASP A 593 5.11 22.62 10.41
C ASP A 593 5.83 21.90 9.27
N ASP A 594 6.65 22.66 8.53
CA ASP A 594 7.58 22.19 7.49
C ASP A 594 8.29 20.88 7.91
N ASN A 595 8.67 20.77 9.19
CA ASN A 595 9.51 19.69 9.72
C ASN A 595 8.75 18.35 9.84
N LEU A 596 7.45 18.42 10.10
CA LEU A 596 6.58 17.23 10.21
C LEU A 596 5.70 17.03 8.97
N GLN A 597 5.75 17.96 8.01
CA GLN A 597 4.83 18.05 6.87
C GLN A 597 3.38 18.01 7.35
N GLN A 598 3.07 18.89 8.30
CA GLN A 598 1.77 18.99 8.97
C GLN A 598 1.26 20.43 8.99
N LEU A 599 -0.04 20.59 8.71
CA LEU A 599 -0.79 21.81 9.00
C LEU A 599 -1.26 21.76 10.45
N ARG A 600 -0.96 22.82 11.21
CA ARG A 600 -1.27 22.95 12.63
C ARG A 600 -2.35 24.03 12.81
N PHE A 601 -3.52 23.61 13.26
CA PHE A 601 -4.63 24.51 13.59
C PHE A 601 -4.78 24.62 15.11
N ILE A 602 -4.93 25.84 15.66
CA ILE A 602 -5.08 26.11 17.10
C ILE A 602 -6.52 26.52 17.37
N TRP A 603 -7.14 26.02 18.44
CA TRP A 603 -8.54 26.33 18.77
C TRP A 603 -8.81 26.34 20.28
N GLN A 604 -9.98 26.87 20.65
CA GLN A 604 -10.42 27.03 22.04
C GLN A 604 -11.91 26.70 22.17
N GLU A 605 -12.28 25.96 23.22
CA GLU A 605 -13.64 25.76 23.69
C GLU A 605 -13.86 26.67 24.91
N GLY A 606 -14.66 27.72 24.75
CA GLY A 606 -14.97 28.72 25.76
C GLY A 606 -15.92 29.80 25.24
N ASP A 607 -16.29 30.73 26.11
CA ASP A 607 -16.82 32.05 25.75
C ASP A 607 -15.65 33.03 25.90
N ASP A 608 -15.48 34.01 25.00
CA ASP A 608 -14.25 34.83 24.90
C ASP A 608 -14.02 35.77 26.11
N THR A 609 -14.84 35.66 27.17
CA THR A 609 -14.81 36.54 28.34
C THR A 609 -14.09 35.96 29.57
N ASP A 610 -13.66 34.70 29.55
CA ASP A 610 -12.93 34.03 30.65
C ASP A 610 -11.65 33.34 30.11
N GLU A 611 -10.63 34.15 29.77
CA GLU A 611 -9.35 33.68 29.19
C GLU A 611 -8.62 32.61 30.05
N ASP A 612 -8.77 32.66 31.39
CA ASP A 612 -8.11 31.76 32.34
C ASP A 612 -8.65 30.30 32.37
N THR A 613 -9.80 30.00 31.76
CA THR A 613 -10.50 28.70 32.01
C THR A 613 -10.90 27.89 30.77
N GLY A 614 -10.48 28.31 29.58
CA GLY A 614 -10.76 27.61 28.33
C GLY A 614 -10.14 26.20 28.22
N LEU A 615 -10.77 25.34 27.42
CA LEU A 615 -10.11 24.14 26.89
C LEU A 615 -9.44 24.54 25.57
N HIS A 616 -8.13 24.48 25.47
CA HIS A 616 -7.40 24.75 24.23
C HIS A 616 -7.03 23.44 23.53
N GLY A 617 -6.99 23.46 22.21
CA GLY A 617 -6.60 22.32 21.40
C GLY A 617 -5.71 22.71 20.23
N VAL A 618 -4.89 21.75 19.81
CA VAL A 618 -4.08 21.87 18.60
C VAL A 618 -4.31 20.62 17.75
N ASN A 619 -4.81 20.83 16.54
CA ASN A 619 -5.10 19.79 15.56
C ASN A 619 -3.99 19.76 14.51
N TYR A 620 -3.39 18.59 14.29
CA TYR A 620 -2.35 18.40 13.28
C TYR A 620 -2.89 17.53 12.14
N TYR A 621 -2.93 18.10 10.94
CA TYR A 621 -3.37 17.43 9.73
C TYR A 621 -2.19 17.20 8.78
N GLN A 622 -2.23 16.11 8.03
CA GLN A 622 -1.25 15.79 6.99
C GLN A 622 -1.96 15.47 5.68
N PHE A 623 -1.37 15.88 4.55
CA PHE A 623 -1.84 15.47 3.23
C PHE A 623 -1.49 14.02 2.95
N VAL A 624 -2.49 13.22 2.58
CA VAL A 624 -2.33 11.83 2.15
C VAL A 624 -3.17 11.61 0.90
N ALA A 625 -2.50 11.37 -0.23
CA ALA A 625 -3.12 11.19 -1.54
C ALA A 625 -4.13 12.31 -1.91
N GLY A 626 -3.77 13.57 -1.61
CA GLY A 626 -4.56 14.76 -1.94
C GLY A 626 -5.69 15.11 -0.97
N LYS A 627 -5.92 14.34 0.10
CA LYS A 627 -6.84 14.67 1.20
C LYS A 627 -6.10 15.15 2.44
N LEU A 628 -6.73 15.96 3.28
CA LEU A 628 -6.30 16.11 4.68
C LEU A 628 -6.71 14.91 5.53
N ILE A 629 -5.82 14.46 6.40
CA ILE A 629 -6.11 13.49 7.45
C ILE A 629 -5.64 14.07 8.79
N LEU A 630 -6.52 14.09 9.79
CA LEU A 630 -6.13 14.40 11.17
C LEU A 630 -5.22 13.28 11.69
N VAL A 631 -3.94 13.59 11.86
CA VAL A 631 -2.92 12.61 12.29
C VAL A 631 -2.67 12.64 13.79
N ARG A 632 -2.92 13.78 14.45
CA ARG A 632 -2.69 13.98 15.89
C ARG A 632 -3.58 15.12 16.42
N GLN A 633 -4.11 14.95 17.63
CA GLN A 633 -4.76 16.01 18.40
C GLN A 633 -4.13 16.11 19.80
N GLU A 634 -3.83 17.34 20.21
CA GLU A 634 -3.30 17.67 21.54
C GLU A 634 -4.29 18.61 22.25
N LEU A 635 -4.67 18.30 23.49
CA LEU A 635 -5.57 19.10 24.31
C LEU A 635 -4.86 19.61 25.57
N TYR A 636 -5.15 20.85 25.94
CA TYR A 636 -4.58 21.56 27.07
C TYR A 636 -5.71 22.20 27.86
N GLN A 637 -5.85 21.84 29.14
CA GLN A 637 -6.75 22.52 30.07
C GLN A 637 -5.90 23.33 31.05
N LEU A 638 -6.13 24.64 31.09
CA LEU A 638 -5.48 25.53 32.05
C LEU A 638 -6.14 25.38 33.43
N PHE A 639 -5.34 25.55 34.49
CA PHE A 639 -5.76 25.34 35.88
C PHE A 639 -5.08 26.36 36.82
N GLY A 640 -5.53 27.61 36.79
CA GLY A 640 -5.09 28.67 37.69
C GLY A 640 -5.06 30.04 37.01
N GLU A 641 -5.02 31.11 37.81
CA GLU A 641 -4.84 32.49 37.34
C GLU A 641 -3.50 32.62 36.60
N VAL A 642 -3.52 33.04 35.33
CA VAL A 642 -2.31 33.35 34.56
C VAL A 642 -1.96 34.84 34.78
N PRO A 643 -0.73 35.18 35.21
CA PRO A 643 -0.36 36.59 35.41
C PRO A 643 -0.29 37.36 34.07
N GLU A 644 -0.86 38.58 34.07
CA GLU A 644 -1.17 39.49 32.94
C GLU A 644 0.04 39.98 32.08
N GLU A 645 1.07 39.18 31.83
CA GLU A 645 2.17 39.54 30.92
C GLU A 645 2.17 38.66 29.66
N ASP A 646 2.25 39.34 28.51
CA ASP A 646 1.99 38.81 27.16
C ASP A 646 2.60 37.43 26.82
N ASN A 647 1.93 36.78 25.86
CA ASN A 647 2.33 35.55 25.18
C ASN A 647 2.44 34.27 26.05
N ILE A 648 1.28 33.72 26.40
CA ILE A 648 1.11 32.37 26.97
C ILE A 648 1.79 31.28 26.12
N PHE A 649 1.80 31.41 24.79
CA PHE A 649 2.27 30.37 23.88
C PHE A 649 3.80 30.25 23.78
N GLU A 650 4.54 31.35 23.92
CA GLU A 650 6.00 31.32 24.04
C GLU A 650 6.46 30.76 25.40
N LYS A 651 5.63 30.92 26.45
CA LYS A 651 5.81 30.27 27.77
C LYS A 651 5.47 28.77 27.72
N LEU A 652 4.42 28.35 27.00
CA LEU A 652 4.05 26.93 26.80
C LEU A 652 5.19 26.10 26.16
N ASN A 653 5.97 26.70 25.25
CA ASN A 653 7.14 26.03 24.65
C ASN A 653 8.37 25.94 25.60
N ASN A 654 8.37 26.63 26.74
CA ASN A 654 9.56 26.79 27.60
C ASN A 654 9.37 26.37 29.08
N LEU A 655 8.13 26.19 29.57
CA LEU A 655 7.85 25.83 30.96
C LEU A 655 7.60 24.32 31.17
N GLY A 656 8.06 23.80 32.31
CA GLY A 656 8.11 22.37 32.60
C GLY A 656 6.91 21.78 33.36
N GLU A 657 5.83 22.55 33.57
CA GLU A 657 4.70 22.16 34.43
C GLU A 657 3.36 22.26 33.70
N PHE A 658 3.00 21.21 32.94
CA PHE A 658 1.69 21.08 32.29
C PHE A 658 1.16 19.65 32.39
N THR A 659 -0.15 19.49 32.58
CA THR A 659 -0.82 18.18 32.47
C THR A 659 -1.20 17.93 31.01
N ILE A 660 -0.28 17.35 30.24
CA ILE A 660 -0.50 17.03 28.82
C ILE A 660 -1.47 15.83 28.70
N VAL A 661 -2.62 16.04 28.05
CA VAL A 661 -3.58 14.98 27.71
C VAL A 661 -3.53 14.71 26.21
N THR A 662 -2.54 13.92 25.77
CA THR A 662 -2.39 13.53 24.36
C THR A 662 -3.53 12.60 23.92
N LEU A 663 -4.22 12.94 22.81
CA LEU A 663 -5.35 12.17 22.29
C LEU A 663 -5.18 11.74 20.81
N LEU A 664 -4.17 10.88 20.63
CA LEU A 664 -4.16 9.75 19.67
C LEU A 664 -3.99 10.03 18.17
N GLU A 665 -4.02 8.92 17.42
CA GLU A 665 -3.48 8.71 16.08
C GLU A 665 -4.57 8.19 15.11
N LYS A 666 -4.62 8.80 13.92
CA LYS A 666 -5.36 8.40 12.69
C LYS A 666 -6.87 8.06 12.79
N GLY A 667 -7.66 8.90 12.14
CA GLY A 667 -8.97 8.55 11.58
C GLY A 667 -9.26 9.33 10.28
N GLU A 668 -9.96 8.72 9.32
CA GLU A 668 -10.71 9.49 8.30
C GLU A 668 -12.01 10.01 8.92
N LEU A 669 -12.48 11.18 8.47
CA LEU A 669 -13.47 11.98 9.18
C LEU A 669 -14.93 11.56 8.88
N ILE A 670 -15.34 10.38 9.35
CA ILE A 670 -16.74 9.91 9.34
C ILE A 670 -17.09 9.21 10.67
N ASP A 671 -18.19 9.62 11.30
CA ASP A 671 -18.86 8.98 12.47
C ASP A 671 -18.05 8.77 13.78
N ASN A 672 -17.47 9.86 14.31
CA ASN A 672 -17.45 10.31 15.73
C ASN A 672 -17.26 9.33 16.93
N GLU A 673 -16.87 8.06 16.78
CA GLU A 673 -16.48 7.18 17.91
C GLU A 673 -14.95 7.12 18.09
N MET A 674 -14.38 8.17 18.68
CA MET A 674 -12.97 8.16 19.13
C MET A 674 -12.75 7.21 20.31
N LYS A 675 -11.63 6.49 20.31
CA LYS A 675 -11.37 5.38 21.23
C LYS A 675 -10.06 5.60 21.99
N VAL A 676 -10.14 5.84 23.30
CA VAL A 676 -8.97 6.13 24.16
C VAL A 676 -8.01 4.92 24.25
N ILE A 677 -6.69 5.15 24.15
CA ILE A 677 -5.64 4.11 24.13
C ILE A 677 -4.55 4.37 25.19
N GLU A 678 -4.14 5.62 25.40
CA GLU A 678 -3.22 6.01 26.50
C GLU A 678 -3.69 7.33 27.14
N GLN A 679 -3.50 7.48 28.45
CA GLN A 679 -3.62 8.74 29.19
C GLN A 679 -2.40 8.85 30.12
N LYS A 680 -1.58 9.89 29.95
CA LYS A 680 -0.22 9.93 30.52
C LYS A 680 -0.03 11.11 31.47
N LEU A 681 -0.35 10.91 32.74
CA LEU A 681 0.00 11.87 33.80
C LEU A 681 1.53 11.92 33.96
N VAL A 682 2.12 13.10 33.78
CA VAL A 682 3.56 13.36 34.01
C VAL A 682 3.72 14.02 35.38
N PRO A 683 4.38 13.40 36.37
CA PRO A 683 4.66 14.04 37.65
C PRO A 683 5.78 15.06 37.51
N GLY A 684 5.58 16.29 38.01
CA GLY A 684 6.65 17.26 38.19
C GLY A 684 7.70 16.77 39.21
N ASN A 685 8.97 17.09 38.97
CA ASN A 685 10.05 16.72 39.88
C ASN A 685 10.08 17.66 41.10
N LEU A 686 9.67 17.15 42.26
CA LEU A 686 9.86 17.81 43.55
C LEU A 686 11.34 18.15 43.80
N ILE A 687 11.68 19.44 43.78
CA ILE A 687 12.95 19.93 44.30
C ILE A 687 12.94 19.75 45.82
N GLN A 688 13.69 18.76 46.32
CA GLN A 688 13.92 18.60 47.76
C GLN A 688 14.94 19.63 48.25
N GLU A 689 14.48 20.86 48.53
CA GLU A 689 15.23 21.74 49.42
C GLU A 689 15.28 21.13 50.83
N LYS A 690 16.48 21.11 51.41
CA LYS A 690 16.71 20.53 52.74
C LYS A 690 16.41 21.54 53.83
N PHE A 691 15.30 21.35 54.54
CA PHE A 691 15.21 21.77 55.93
C PHE A 691 15.25 20.55 56.86
N ALA A 692 15.95 20.71 57.98
CA ALA A 692 16.08 19.70 59.02
C ALA A 692 14.83 19.71 59.94
N PRO A 693 14.52 18.60 60.62
CA PRO A 693 13.25 18.45 61.32
C PRO A 693 13.26 19.06 62.74
N GLU A 694 12.08 19.47 63.18
CA GLU A 694 11.65 19.41 64.59
C GLU A 694 10.33 18.63 64.66
N GLU A 695 9.95 18.22 65.88
CA GLU A 695 9.00 17.13 66.16
C GLU A 695 7.57 17.67 66.38
N ASP A 696 6.51 16.93 65.97
CA ASP A 696 5.65 16.22 66.94
C ASP A 696 4.39 15.48 66.37
N GLU A 697 3.98 14.48 67.16
CA GLU A 697 2.66 13.85 67.40
C GLU A 697 1.61 13.46 66.30
N GLU A 698 1.28 12.16 66.33
CA GLU A 698 -0.08 11.57 66.43
C GLU A 698 -1.11 11.49 65.24
N THR A 699 -1.05 10.35 64.53
CA THR A 699 -2.16 9.37 64.33
C THR A 699 -3.08 9.34 63.08
N LYS A 700 -3.48 8.08 62.79
CA LYS A 700 -4.70 7.54 62.13
C LYS A 700 -4.76 7.37 60.60
N ILE A 701 -4.68 6.10 60.23
CA ILE A 701 -5.05 5.50 58.94
C ILE A 701 -6.59 5.48 58.79
N VAL A 702 -7.12 5.84 57.63
CA VAL A 702 -8.46 5.45 57.15
C VAL A 702 -8.38 5.07 55.66
N ASN A 703 -9.17 4.09 55.24
CA ASN A 703 -9.15 3.51 53.88
C ASN A 703 -9.81 4.42 52.80
N PRO A 704 -9.47 4.23 51.51
CA PRO A 704 -10.03 5.02 50.41
C PRO A 704 -11.53 4.79 50.15
N ILE A 705 -12.19 5.83 49.62
CA ILE A 705 -13.62 5.85 49.28
C ILE A 705 -13.78 5.63 47.76
N PRO A 706 -14.69 4.74 47.30
CA PRO A 706 -14.96 4.57 45.87
C PRO A 706 -15.87 5.68 45.31
N LEU A 707 -15.52 6.21 44.15
CA LEU A 707 -16.36 7.14 43.38
C LEU A 707 -17.62 6.44 42.84
N LYS A 708 -18.73 7.18 42.77
CA LYS A 708 -20.01 6.70 42.23
C LYS A 708 -20.28 7.24 40.84
N ASN A 709 -20.69 6.35 39.93
CA ASN A 709 -21.35 6.76 38.69
C ASN A 709 -22.69 7.44 39.00
N ASN A 710 -22.93 8.61 38.41
CA ASN A 710 -24.24 9.27 38.39
C ASN A 710 -24.60 9.64 36.95
N THR A 711 -25.42 8.81 36.30
CA THR A 711 -26.13 9.20 35.08
C THR A 711 -27.24 10.19 35.44
N LEU A 712 -27.25 11.35 34.80
CA LEU A 712 -28.33 12.32 34.90
C LEU A 712 -28.97 12.54 33.52
N SER A 713 -30.30 12.57 33.49
CA SER A 713 -31.08 12.78 32.28
C SER A 713 -31.90 14.05 32.40
N VAL A 714 -32.00 14.82 31.31
CA VAL A 714 -32.79 16.05 31.22
C VAL A 714 -33.75 15.92 30.05
N ASN A 715 -35.02 16.29 30.24
CA ASN A 715 -36.07 16.10 29.24
C ASN A 715 -37.20 17.13 29.45
N LYS A 716 -37.48 17.96 28.42
CA LYS A 716 -38.54 19.01 28.37
C LYS A 716 -38.27 20.22 29.31
N LYS A 717 -38.76 21.45 29.10
CA LYS A 717 -39.89 22.07 28.33
C LYS A 717 -39.67 23.63 28.31
N ILE A 718 -40.34 24.58 27.61
CA ILE A 718 -41.52 24.61 26.71
C ILE A 718 -41.64 25.95 25.91
N ASN A 719 -42.13 25.93 24.64
CA ASN A 719 -42.89 27.03 23.95
C ASN A 719 -42.18 28.40 23.63
N ARG A 720 -42.64 29.29 22.71
CA ARG A 720 -43.96 29.48 22.02
C ARG A 720 -43.91 30.43 20.78
N LYS A 721 -44.72 30.15 19.73
CA LYS A 721 -45.26 31.08 18.67
C LYS A 721 -44.22 31.71 17.68
N ARG A 722 -44.52 31.96 16.38
CA ARG A 722 -45.78 32.44 15.74
C ARG A 722 -46.06 31.88 14.31
N LYS A 723 -47.37 31.69 14.04
CA LYS A 723 -48.15 31.92 12.79
C LYS A 723 -47.73 31.35 11.41
N SER A 724 -48.64 30.56 10.82
CA SER A 724 -48.85 30.29 9.38
C SER A 724 -49.50 31.48 8.64
N PRO A 725 -49.62 31.50 7.28
CA PRO A 725 -50.48 30.61 6.45
C PRO A 725 -49.74 29.96 5.24
N SER A 726 -50.14 28.89 4.52
CA SER A 726 -51.26 27.91 4.47
C SER A 726 -52.01 27.86 3.11
N VAL A 727 -51.55 26.97 2.20
CA VAL A 727 -52.14 26.55 0.91
C VAL A 727 -51.67 25.09 0.73
N LYS A 728 -52.42 23.97 0.83
CA LYS A 728 -53.66 23.46 0.18
C LYS A 728 -53.56 23.39 -1.36
N LEU A 729 -53.88 22.29 -2.07
CA LEU A 729 -54.70 21.10 -1.75
C LEU A 729 -54.41 19.96 -2.76
N GLY A 730 -54.64 18.68 -2.39
CA GLY A 730 -54.60 17.50 -3.27
C GLY A 730 -53.77 16.37 -2.64
N ASN A 731 -54.32 15.33 -2.00
CA ASN A 731 -55.21 14.24 -2.48
C ASN A 731 -54.54 13.39 -3.60
N SER A 732 -54.50 12.05 -3.55
CA SER A 732 -55.43 11.11 -2.88
C SER A 732 -54.87 9.68 -2.65
N VAL A 733 -55.41 8.98 -1.62
CA VAL A 733 -55.60 7.50 -1.50
C VAL A 733 -54.31 6.63 -1.41
N ASN A 734 -53.98 6.04 -0.24
CA ASN A 734 -54.52 4.82 0.43
C ASN A 734 -54.36 3.48 -0.35
N LEU A 735 -53.70 2.49 0.26
CA LEU A 735 -54.26 1.15 0.58
C LEU A 735 -53.22 0.23 1.30
N TYR A 736 -53.57 -0.18 2.53
CA TYR A 736 -53.23 -1.45 3.24
C TYR A 736 -51.79 -2.01 3.34
N ASN A 737 -51.28 -1.97 4.56
CA ASN A 737 -50.76 -3.08 5.38
C ASN A 737 -50.35 -4.40 4.68
N LYS A 738 -49.12 -4.86 5.00
CA LYS A 738 -48.96 -5.87 6.06
C LYS A 738 -47.67 -5.67 6.85
#